data_AF-A0AA39K0G2-F1
#
_entry.id   AF-A0AA39K0G2-F1
#
_cell.length_a   1.000
_cell.length_b   1.000
_cell.length_c   1.000
_cell.angle_alpha   90.00
_cell.angle_beta   90.00
_cell.angle_gamma   90.00
#
_symmetry.space_group_name_H-M   'P 1'
#
loop_
_entity.id
_entity.type
_entity.pdbx_description
1 polymer ?
#
loop_
_entity_poly.entity_id
_entity_poly.type
_entity_poly.pdbx_seq_one_letter_code
_entity_poly.pdbx_strand_id
1 'polypeptide(L)'
;MERPTNCEFPHLCTNTNSSHAVLSIPPTQTYPTLHARAADLHDSSNLPTPDSTRLAGPQSVHPSTPPISSSAYTSHNESLHSHTTSLSTQSASVSEINNPINILESCIALLPENFPVAAPSDILAAFSGDPALYDDPTIASADLWEKILNRKMHVFLGKSELELAPLVRVGENGISGFCRFVRYFVEQRGVNPMLFDSRVRGFTAAIQSILARHKPLSFAGASKPGEQALSMQSPPGNLVVGNAMGSHTSYSQQLPVPTNEIIDVDTLIEPSARATVISVPSRYCQGYLPTFPPDKSPHMLYPFALHDELSLPWDYESRNGILRLHAQTCQYQLDDSNGMESCLSCIKLGQEPILKGIELCAVEGTHENTTLSYRGFGELTKKFHQKNKQINNMRLKHLNMKRKLLSCTRELDNYKQLILQIGHGNFTNAEKLIRIALKNKKGIKRILDLYKAASQGVYHPKSFTEEEEMLAILIWRLGGIHLAEIAHRALGLPSMTTIQHHSTVPSIIPSYGQPSLTEIEKNIAACFESILSVLQSLPAGVLQVILMFDEIAVEKRPRWDYSTNMIMGLCRKHSHNVDLEFKTSESMDEVFNAIDNNEVHYASEATVGALSILSNDKRLYAARPILVSGTCKKENALEHAYILKTVLTAINHQQTINMLHLVSIASDGETKRGGALALLTCKKELALNSPIYEYLSPCTLRFMNFLVGDNDITADKDYKHVFKRLRNLFIRLCGVSILDVHITPTMIQSHLRSEGHSEAHIHELFKPNDKQNVELAYKLLKDIWSLPEVSSEKPGFAHA
;
A
#
# COMPACT_ATOMS: atom_id res chain seq x y z
N MET A 1 -16.59 61.51 25.11
CA MET A 1 -15.85 60.36 25.66
C MET A 1 -15.46 59.45 24.50
N GLU A 2 -14.20 59.32 24.10
CA GLU A 2 -13.03 60.19 24.32
C GLU A 2 -12.01 59.99 23.17
N ARG A 3 -10.96 60.83 23.09
CA ARG A 3 -10.01 60.95 21.95
C ARG A 3 -8.55 60.90 22.48
N PRO A 4 -7.53 60.49 21.70
CA PRO A 4 -6.88 61.33 20.65
C PRO A 4 -6.60 60.55 19.33
N THR A 5 -6.26 61.07 18.12
CA THR A 5 -5.68 62.33 17.56
C THR A 5 -4.15 62.52 17.60
N ASN A 6 -3.49 62.36 16.43
CA ASN A 6 -2.65 63.33 15.68
C ASN A 6 -1.79 62.57 14.61
N CYS A 7 -1.21 63.13 13.53
CA CYS A 7 -1.04 64.53 13.05
C CYS A 7 -1.02 64.60 11.48
N GLU A 8 -0.55 65.70 10.87
CA GLU A 8 -0.88 66.15 9.49
C GLU A 8 0.30 66.26 8.48
N PHE A 9 0.02 66.06 7.16
CA PHE A 9 0.47 66.77 5.90
C PHE A 9 1.94 67.33 5.70
N PRO A 10 2.35 67.94 4.55
CA PRO A 10 1.76 68.10 3.19
C PRO A 10 2.68 67.86 1.94
N HIS A 11 2.09 68.06 0.73
CA HIS A 11 2.63 68.73 -0.51
C HIS A 11 2.90 67.97 -1.85
N LEU A 12 2.28 68.55 -2.92
CA LEU A 12 2.69 68.69 -4.35
C LEU A 12 2.87 67.41 -5.21
N CYS A 13 2.11 67.16 -6.29
CA CYS A 13 2.04 67.83 -7.62
C CYS A 13 3.30 67.56 -8.50
N THR A 14 3.24 67.16 -9.79
CA THR A 14 2.27 67.40 -10.89
C THR A 14 2.23 66.30 -12.00
N ASN A 15 1.18 66.30 -12.86
CA ASN A 15 1.12 66.19 -14.36
C ASN A 15 2.34 65.69 -15.19
N THR A 16 2.25 65.06 -16.38
CA THR A 16 1.13 64.65 -17.29
C THR A 16 1.62 63.77 -18.48
N ASN A 17 0.67 63.14 -19.21
CA ASN A 17 0.62 62.90 -20.67
C ASN A 17 1.32 61.71 -21.37
N SER A 18 0.67 61.34 -22.48
CA SER A 18 1.11 60.54 -23.65
C SER A 18 1.17 59.01 -23.55
N SER A 19 0.95 58.23 -24.63
CA SER A 19 -0.19 58.16 -25.58
C SER A 19 0.05 57.04 -26.62
N HIS A 20 -1.03 56.41 -27.10
CA HIS A 20 -1.10 55.34 -28.12
C HIS A 20 -0.06 55.31 -29.27
N ALA A 21 0.54 54.13 -29.50
CA ALA A 21 0.67 53.39 -30.79
C ALA A 21 1.44 52.07 -30.50
N VAL A 22 0.95 50.85 -30.77
CA VAL A 22 0.66 50.19 -32.05
C VAL A 22 1.87 50.13 -32.99
N LEU A 23 2.48 48.94 -33.15
CA LEU A 23 3.16 48.52 -34.38
C LEU A 23 3.34 46.99 -34.46
N SER A 24 3.45 46.48 -35.69
CA SER A 24 3.12 45.09 -36.09
C SER A 24 4.29 44.11 -36.15
N ILE A 25 3.96 42.81 -36.21
CA ILE A 25 4.84 41.69 -36.59
C ILE A 25 5.18 41.78 -38.10
N PRO A 26 6.42 41.46 -38.53
CA PRO A 26 6.62 40.39 -39.53
C PRO A 26 7.89 39.52 -39.19
N PRO A 27 8.43 38.60 -40.02
CA PRO A 27 8.26 37.17 -39.68
C PRO A 27 9.51 36.26 -39.84
N THR A 28 9.34 34.97 -39.49
CA THR A 28 10.06 33.78 -39.99
C THR A 28 11.60 33.73 -40.01
N GLN A 29 12.16 32.81 -39.21
CA GLN A 29 13.20 31.87 -39.69
C GLN A 29 13.10 30.53 -38.93
N THR A 30 13.77 29.49 -39.44
CA THR A 30 13.46 28.07 -39.18
C THR A 30 14.62 27.27 -38.55
N TYR A 31 14.34 25.98 -38.25
CA TYR A 31 15.26 24.89 -37.88
C TYR A 31 15.67 24.76 -36.39
N PRO A 32 16.07 23.55 -35.93
CA PRO A 32 15.75 22.20 -36.42
C PRO A 32 15.20 21.24 -35.35
N THR A 33 14.49 20.20 -35.79
CA THR A 33 14.25 18.98 -35.00
C THR A 33 15.55 18.16 -34.90
N LEU A 34 15.83 17.55 -33.75
CA LEU A 34 16.89 16.55 -33.61
C LEU A 34 16.39 15.28 -32.94
N HIS A 35 16.50 14.17 -33.68
CA HIS A 35 16.21 12.82 -33.23
C HIS A 35 17.45 12.16 -32.59
N ALA A 36 17.21 10.96 -32.04
CA ALA A 36 18.17 9.90 -31.76
C ALA A 36 19.13 10.06 -30.56
N ARG A 37 18.91 9.18 -29.57
CA ARG A 37 19.99 8.35 -29.03
C ARG A 37 19.45 6.97 -28.63
N ALA A 38 19.35 6.10 -29.64
CA ALA A 38 18.87 4.72 -29.51
C ALA A 38 19.65 3.82 -30.48
N ALA A 39 20.95 3.66 -30.22
CA ALA A 39 21.84 2.71 -30.88
C ALA A 39 23.06 2.50 -29.97
N ASP A 40 23.24 1.28 -29.48
CA ASP A 40 24.49 0.55 -29.22
C ASP A 40 24.15 -0.72 -28.39
N LEU A 41 25.03 -1.73 -28.43
CA LEU A 41 24.86 -3.06 -27.81
C LEU A 41 23.82 -4.01 -28.45
N HIS A 42 24.00 -4.29 -29.75
CA HIS A 42 23.70 -5.61 -30.32
C HIS A 42 25.03 -6.30 -30.68
N ASP A 43 25.61 -7.08 -29.76
CA ASP A 43 26.37 -8.30 -30.12
C ASP A 43 26.76 -9.14 -28.87
N SER A 44 26.08 -10.27 -28.65
CA SER A 44 26.50 -11.43 -27.82
C SER A 44 25.31 -12.35 -27.47
N SER A 45 24.89 -13.21 -28.41
CA SER A 45 23.88 -14.25 -28.10
C SER A 45 24.20 -15.58 -28.79
N ASN A 46 25.21 -16.28 -28.29
CA ASN A 46 25.37 -17.72 -28.49
C ASN A 46 24.81 -18.49 -27.28
N LEU A 47 24.15 -19.61 -27.60
CA LEU A 47 23.47 -20.64 -26.80
C LEU A 47 24.17 -21.09 -25.49
N PRO A 48 23.48 -21.79 -24.52
CA PRO A 48 22.23 -22.56 -24.72
C PRO A 48 21.12 -22.40 -23.63
N THR A 49 20.00 -23.08 -23.87
CA THR A 49 18.89 -23.33 -22.94
C THR A 49 19.17 -24.47 -21.93
N PRO A 50 18.68 -24.36 -20.68
CA PRO A 50 18.44 -25.51 -19.79
C PRO A 50 16.95 -25.73 -19.46
N ASP A 51 16.63 -26.96 -19.00
CA ASP A 51 15.27 -27.52 -18.89
C ASP A 51 14.32 -26.90 -17.85
N SER A 52 13.02 -27.09 -18.10
CA SER A 52 11.96 -26.96 -17.09
C SER A 52 11.97 -28.13 -16.11
N THR A 53 12.26 -27.88 -14.83
CA THR A 53 12.01 -28.84 -13.74
C THR A 53 11.20 -28.23 -12.61
N ARG A 54 10.25 -29.03 -12.07
CA ARG A 54 9.40 -28.65 -10.94
C ARG A 54 10.19 -28.68 -9.64
N LEU A 55 10.03 -27.66 -8.79
CA LEU A 55 10.25 -27.76 -7.35
C LEU A 55 9.08 -27.14 -6.61
N ALA A 56 8.52 -27.88 -5.64
CA ALA A 56 7.43 -27.42 -4.79
C ALA A 56 7.98 -26.78 -3.51
N GLY A 57 7.42 -25.65 -3.10
CA GLY A 57 7.69 -25.04 -1.79
C GLY A 57 6.94 -25.77 -0.66
N PRO A 58 7.52 -25.89 0.55
CA PRO A 58 6.92 -26.63 1.65
C PRO A 58 5.76 -25.86 2.32
N GLN A 59 4.80 -26.60 2.88
CA GLN A 59 3.75 -26.05 3.74
C GLN A 59 4.33 -25.69 5.11
N SER A 60 3.97 -24.51 5.65
CA SER A 60 4.33 -24.09 7.01
C SER A 60 3.14 -24.31 7.96
N VAL A 61 3.29 -25.24 8.90
CA VAL A 61 2.30 -25.50 9.95
C VAL A 61 2.43 -24.45 11.07
N HIS A 62 1.33 -23.84 11.49
CA HIS A 62 1.26 -23.05 12.73
C HIS A 62 0.49 -23.82 13.82
N PRO A 63 1.00 -23.84 15.07
CA PRO A 63 0.37 -24.59 16.17
C PRO A 63 -0.84 -23.86 16.75
N SER A 64 -1.87 -24.62 17.13
CA SER A 64 -3.06 -24.11 17.82
C SER A 64 -2.87 -24.15 19.34
N THR A 65 -3.28 -23.09 20.05
CA THR A 65 -3.43 -23.07 21.51
C THR A 65 -4.79 -22.47 21.88
N PRO A 66 -5.65 -23.15 22.67
CA PRO A 66 -6.99 -22.66 22.98
C PRO A 66 -7.05 -21.87 24.31
N PRO A 67 -7.93 -20.85 24.44
CA PRO A 67 -8.55 -20.53 25.72
C PRO A 67 -9.57 -21.63 26.05
N ILE A 68 -9.44 -22.36 27.17
CA ILE A 68 -9.81 -21.92 28.53
C ILE A 68 -11.29 -21.52 28.59
N SER A 69 -12.11 -22.46 29.06
CA SER A 69 -13.53 -22.26 29.34
C SER A 69 -13.76 -21.47 30.63
N SER A 70 -14.76 -20.60 30.65
CA SER A 70 -15.33 -20.02 31.88
C SER A 70 -16.83 -20.35 31.95
N SER A 71 -17.29 -20.80 33.11
CA SER A 71 -18.59 -21.45 33.27
C SER A 71 -19.70 -20.54 33.81
N ALA A 72 -20.92 -20.81 33.36
CA ALA A 72 -22.19 -20.69 34.09
C ALA A 72 -22.61 -19.31 34.66
N TYR A 73 -23.75 -18.81 34.17
CA TYR A 73 -24.83 -18.30 35.01
C TYR A 73 -26.17 -18.85 34.52
N THR A 74 -27.10 -19.11 35.44
CA THR A 74 -28.36 -19.84 35.19
C THR A 74 -29.58 -19.12 35.74
N SER A 75 -30.56 -18.85 34.88
CA SER A 75 -31.96 -18.53 35.21
C SER A 75 -32.80 -18.79 33.95
N HIS A 76 -33.71 -19.76 33.90
CA HIS A 76 -35.09 -19.66 34.39
C HIS A 76 -35.77 -18.37 33.87
N ASN A 77 -36.69 -18.44 32.89
CA ASN A 77 -38.01 -19.02 33.11
C ASN A 77 -38.76 -19.54 31.85
N GLU A 78 -39.60 -20.54 32.10
CA GLU A 78 -40.99 -20.74 31.62
C GLU A 78 -41.42 -20.12 30.27
N SER A 79 -41.71 -20.91 29.23
CA SER A 79 -42.88 -21.80 29.07
C SER A 79 -44.20 -21.08 28.76
N LEU A 80 -44.62 -21.13 27.49
CA LEU A 80 -46.02 -21.29 27.15
C LEU A 80 -46.19 -22.20 25.92
N HIS A 81 -46.90 -23.31 26.08
CA HIS A 81 -47.28 -24.17 24.96
C HIS A 81 -48.46 -23.59 24.18
N SER A 82 -48.42 -23.75 22.85
CA SER A 82 -49.65 -23.93 22.06
C SER A 82 -49.44 -25.05 21.04
N HIS A 83 -50.01 -26.23 21.32
CA HIS A 83 -50.16 -27.28 20.32
C HIS A 83 -51.33 -26.91 19.40
N THR A 84 -51.10 -26.89 18.09
CA THR A 84 -52.18 -27.00 17.10
C THR A 84 -51.82 -28.12 16.13
N THR A 85 -52.71 -29.11 16.00
CA THR A 85 -52.38 -30.40 15.38
C THR A 85 -52.56 -30.37 13.86
N SER A 86 -51.64 -31.06 13.18
CA SER A 86 -51.70 -31.56 11.79
C SER A 86 -52.97 -31.35 10.95
N LEU A 87 -52.80 -30.83 9.73
CA LEU A 87 -53.46 -31.41 8.56
C LEU A 87 -52.44 -31.64 7.44
N SER A 88 -52.24 -32.91 7.09
CA SER A 88 -51.35 -33.33 6.00
C SER A 88 -52.03 -33.17 4.64
N THR A 89 -51.45 -32.39 3.74
CA THR A 89 -51.76 -32.46 2.31
C THR A 89 -50.45 -32.67 1.56
N GLN A 90 -50.27 -33.83 0.93
CA GLN A 90 -49.13 -34.09 0.05
C GLN A 90 -49.35 -33.35 -1.28
N SER A 91 -48.62 -32.26 -1.51
CA SER A 91 -48.46 -31.68 -2.85
C SER A 91 -47.15 -32.19 -3.46
N ALA A 92 -47.21 -32.65 -4.71
CA ALA A 92 -46.03 -33.17 -5.41
C ALA A 92 -45.02 -32.05 -5.73
N SER A 93 -43.75 -32.40 -5.82
CA SER A 93 -42.65 -31.48 -6.11
C SER A 93 -42.75 -30.88 -7.52
N VAL A 94 -42.84 -29.55 -7.59
CA VAL A 94 -43.00 -28.76 -8.84
C VAL A 94 -41.74 -28.81 -9.76
N SER A 95 -40.67 -29.49 -9.33
CA SER A 95 -39.38 -29.57 -10.00
C SER A 95 -39.34 -30.40 -11.29
N GLU A 96 -40.18 -31.43 -11.45
CA GLU A 96 -40.06 -32.37 -12.59
C GLU A 96 -40.56 -31.81 -13.92
N ILE A 97 -41.41 -30.77 -13.89
CA ILE A 97 -42.15 -30.27 -15.07
C ILE A 97 -41.24 -29.51 -16.06
N ASN A 98 -40.06 -29.02 -15.64
CA ASN A 98 -39.25 -28.07 -16.39
C ASN A 98 -37.91 -28.61 -16.95
N ASN A 99 -37.65 -29.92 -16.92
CA ASN A 99 -36.42 -30.47 -17.52
C ASN A 99 -36.48 -30.37 -19.07
N PRO A 100 -35.61 -29.58 -19.74
CA PRO A 100 -35.73 -29.28 -21.16
C PRO A 100 -35.61 -30.50 -22.07
N ILE A 101 -34.97 -31.59 -21.63
CA ILE A 101 -34.85 -32.82 -22.43
C ILE A 101 -36.21 -33.50 -22.63
N ASN A 102 -37.09 -33.45 -21.63
CA ASN A 102 -38.42 -34.06 -21.71
C ASN A 102 -39.29 -33.33 -22.76
N ILE A 103 -39.07 -32.02 -22.94
CA ILE A 103 -39.71 -31.21 -23.98
C ILE A 103 -39.17 -31.59 -25.37
N LEU A 104 -37.85 -31.79 -25.51
CA LEU A 104 -37.22 -32.23 -26.76
C LEU A 104 -37.75 -33.61 -27.20
N GLU A 105 -37.78 -34.59 -26.30
CA GLU A 105 -38.32 -35.92 -26.59
C GLU A 105 -39.82 -35.90 -26.91
N SER A 106 -40.60 -35.08 -26.22
CA SER A 106 -42.02 -34.85 -26.55
C SER A 106 -42.20 -34.26 -27.95
N CYS A 107 -41.24 -33.47 -28.45
CA CYS A 107 -41.25 -32.97 -29.83
C CYS A 107 -40.78 -34.04 -30.85
N ILE A 108 -39.80 -34.88 -30.49
CA ILE A 108 -39.36 -36.00 -31.34
C ILE A 108 -40.52 -36.99 -31.58
N ALA A 109 -41.31 -37.28 -30.53
CA ALA A 109 -42.50 -38.15 -30.58
C ALA A 109 -43.70 -37.58 -31.37
N LEU A 110 -43.53 -36.44 -32.04
CA LEU A 110 -44.53 -35.82 -32.94
C LEU A 110 -44.05 -35.78 -34.40
N LEU A 111 -42.83 -36.21 -34.71
CA LEU A 111 -42.32 -36.27 -36.08
C LEU A 111 -43.03 -37.37 -36.88
N PRO A 112 -43.35 -37.16 -38.18
CA PRO A 112 -43.99 -38.19 -39.00
C PRO A 112 -43.13 -39.45 -39.16
N GLU A 113 -43.77 -40.62 -39.30
CA GLU A 113 -43.07 -41.92 -39.47
C GLU A 113 -42.14 -41.96 -40.70
N ASN A 114 -42.45 -41.17 -41.74
CA ASN A 114 -41.67 -41.05 -42.97
C ASN A 114 -40.48 -40.07 -42.87
N PHE A 115 -40.10 -39.60 -41.68
CA PHE A 115 -39.02 -38.63 -41.49
C PHE A 115 -37.62 -39.27 -41.65
N PRO A 116 -36.63 -38.58 -42.26
CA PRO A 116 -35.32 -39.18 -42.54
C PRO A 116 -34.62 -39.74 -41.30
N VAL A 117 -34.27 -41.03 -41.40
CA VAL A 117 -33.46 -41.78 -40.43
C VAL A 117 -31.99 -41.37 -40.55
N ALA A 118 -31.27 -41.42 -39.43
CA ALA A 118 -29.84 -41.11 -39.37
C ALA A 118 -28.95 -42.30 -39.80
N ALA A 119 -28.05 -42.04 -40.74
CA ALA A 119 -27.01 -42.97 -41.15
C ALA A 119 -25.80 -42.92 -40.20
N PRO A 120 -24.95 -43.95 -40.15
CA PRO A 120 -23.70 -43.92 -39.36
C PRO A 120 -22.71 -42.81 -39.76
N SER A 121 -22.89 -42.19 -40.92
CA SER A 121 -22.12 -41.03 -41.41
C SER A 121 -22.68 -39.67 -40.98
N ASP A 122 -23.85 -39.60 -40.34
CA ASP A 122 -24.44 -38.33 -39.91
C ASP A 122 -23.71 -37.76 -38.68
N ILE A 123 -23.70 -36.43 -38.57
CA ILE A 123 -22.95 -35.70 -37.53
C ILE A 123 -23.41 -36.05 -36.10
N LEU A 124 -24.66 -36.51 -35.92
CA LEU A 124 -25.19 -36.97 -34.64
C LEU A 124 -24.76 -38.40 -34.28
N ALA A 125 -24.20 -39.18 -35.20
CA ALA A 125 -23.74 -40.56 -34.94
C ALA A 125 -22.60 -40.61 -33.91
N ALA A 126 -21.90 -39.49 -33.69
CA ALA A 126 -20.95 -39.33 -32.57
C ALA A 126 -21.59 -39.51 -31.18
N PHE A 127 -22.93 -39.43 -31.06
CA PHE A 127 -23.71 -39.68 -29.85
C PHE A 127 -24.47 -41.01 -29.89
N SER A 128 -24.23 -41.85 -30.88
CA SER A 128 -24.67 -43.26 -30.88
C SER A 128 -23.82 -44.10 -29.92
N GLY A 129 -24.28 -45.32 -29.64
CA GLY A 129 -23.65 -46.23 -28.68
C GLY A 129 -24.08 -46.01 -27.23
N ASP A 130 -23.33 -46.61 -26.31
CA ASP A 130 -23.57 -46.52 -24.86
C ASP A 130 -22.93 -45.24 -24.28
N PRO A 131 -23.71 -44.34 -23.63
CA PRO A 131 -23.16 -43.16 -22.96
C PRO A 131 -22.15 -43.47 -21.84
N ALA A 132 -22.23 -44.65 -21.20
CA ALA A 132 -21.30 -45.05 -20.14
C ALA A 132 -19.85 -45.18 -20.62
N LEU A 133 -19.62 -45.41 -21.92
CA LEU A 133 -18.29 -45.40 -22.55
C LEU A 133 -17.64 -44.01 -22.60
N TYR A 134 -18.38 -42.97 -22.22
CA TYR A 134 -17.92 -41.57 -22.15
C TYR A 134 -17.99 -41.02 -20.71
N ASP A 135 -18.17 -41.89 -19.72
CA ASP A 135 -18.16 -41.54 -18.31
C ASP A 135 -16.85 -41.94 -17.64
N ASP A 136 -16.44 -41.18 -16.64
CA ASP A 136 -15.35 -41.53 -15.74
C ASP A 136 -15.89 -41.43 -14.30
N PRO A 137 -16.15 -42.56 -13.62
CA PRO A 137 -16.74 -42.56 -12.28
C PRO A 137 -15.83 -41.92 -11.22
N THR A 138 -14.54 -41.74 -11.50
CA THR A 138 -13.59 -41.05 -10.59
C THR A 138 -13.71 -39.53 -10.64
N ILE A 139 -14.33 -38.97 -11.68
CA ILE A 139 -14.54 -37.53 -11.85
C ILE A 139 -15.89 -37.13 -11.25
N ALA A 140 -15.88 -36.05 -10.47
CA ALA A 140 -17.09 -35.45 -9.90
C ALA A 140 -17.98 -34.82 -10.99
N SER A 141 -19.30 -34.82 -10.78
CA SER A 141 -20.29 -34.40 -11.79
C SER A 141 -20.11 -32.98 -12.32
N ALA A 142 -19.65 -32.05 -11.48
CA ALA A 142 -19.32 -30.67 -11.88
C ALA A 142 -18.10 -30.60 -12.83
N ASP A 143 -17.09 -31.44 -12.61
CA ASP A 143 -15.86 -31.51 -13.40
C ASP A 143 -16.01 -32.31 -14.70
N LEU A 144 -16.91 -33.30 -14.69
CA LEU A 144 -17.16 -34.23 -15.79
C LEU A 144 -17.59 -33.50 -17.07
N TRP A 145 -18.31 -32.38 -16.91
CA TRP A 145 -18.69 -31.51 -18.01
C TRP A 145 -17.47 -30.95 -18.75
N GLU A 146 -16.58 -30.23 -18.07
CA GLU A 146 -15.44 -29.57 -18.73
C GLU A 146 -14.39 -30.57 -19.23
N LYS A 147 -14.14 -31.65 -18.48
CA LYS A 147 -13.09 -32.62 -18.81
C LYS A 147 -13.43 -33.54 -19.98
N ILE A 148 -14.71 -33.89 -20.16
CA ILE A 148 -15.13 -34.88 -21.18
C ILE A 148 -16.28 -34.37 -22.06
N LEU A 149 -17.39 -33.93 -21.46
CA LEU A 149 -18.64 -33.71 -22.20
C LEU A 149 -18.59 -32.47 -23.11
N ASN A 150 -18.03 -31.36 -22.64
CA ASN A 150 -17.89 -30.11 -23.38
C ASN A 150 -17.12 -30.31 -24.70
N ARG A 151 -16.02 -31.09 -24.65
CA ARG A 151 -15.23 -31.45 -25.83
C ARG A 151 -16.05 -32.22 -26.87
N LYS A 152 -16.94 -33.12 -26.43
CA LYS A 152 -17.87 -33.86 -27.33
C LYS A 152 -18.97 -32.94 -27.89
N MET A 153 -19.39 -31.93 -27.13
CA MET A 153 -20.38 -30.92 -27.56
C MET A 153 -19.86 -29.88 -28.55
N HIS A 154 -18.54 -29.80 -28.80
CA HIS A 154 -17.97 -28.92 -29.84
C HIS A 154 -18.47 -29.24 -31.26
N VAL A 155 -19.05 -30.41 -31.49
CA VAL A 155 -19.78 -30.78 -32.73
C VAL A 155 -20.91 -29.78 -33.07
N PHE A 156 -21.39 -29.02 -32.09
CA PHE A 156 -22.42 -27.99 -32.22
C PHE A 156 -21.89 -26.54 -32.09
N LEU A 157 -20.58 -26.34 -32.03
CA LEU A 157 -20.00 -25.01 -31.84
C LEU A 157 -20.32 -24.10 -33.04
N GLY A 158 -20.87 -22.91 -32.77
CA GLY A 158 -21.18 -21.89 -33.78
C GLY A 158 -22.48 -22.08 -34.57
N LYS A 159 -23.15 -23.24 -34.51
CA LYS A 159 -24.35 -23.54 -35.32
C LYS A 159 -25.61 -22.84 -34.79
N SER A 160 -26.34 -22.19 -35.69
CA SER A 160 -27.65 -21.58 -35.47
C SER A 160 -28.82 -22.58 -35.65
N GLU A 161 -30.03 -22.20 -35.26
CA GLU A 161 -31.24 -23.04 -35.40
C GLU A 161 -31.49 -23.53 -36.84
N LEU A 162 -31.20 -22.68 -37.84
CA LEU A 162 -31.32 -23.03 -39.26
C LEU A 162 -30.26 -24.04 -39.72
N GLU A 163 -29.10 -24.08 -39.07
CA GLU A 163 -28.01 -25.03 -39.34
C GLU A 163 -28.13 -26.31 -38.50
N LEU A 164 -28.92 -26.29 -37.42
CA LEU A 164 -29.32 -27.47 -36.65
C LEU A 164 -30.49 -28.21 -37.30
N ALA A 165 -31.41 -27.52 -37.98
CA ALA A 165 -32.54 -28.12 -38.70
C ALA A 165 -32.16 -29.26 -39.68
N PRO A 166 -31.16 -29.13 -40.58
CA PRO A 166 -30.74 -30.24 -41.45
C PRO A 166 -30.00 -31.38 -40.73
N LEU A 167 -29.67 -31.21 -39.45
CA LEU A 167 -29.09 -32.25 -38.59
C LEU A 167 -30.16 -33.01 -37.79
N VAL A 168 -31.43 -32.56 -37.81
CA VAL A 168 -32.55 -33.31 -37.24
C VAL A 168 -32.79 -34.54 -38.12
N ARG A 169 -32.48 -35.72 -37.58
CA ARG A 169 -32.76 -37.04 -38.15
C ARG A 169 -33.12 -38.00 -37.02
N VAL A 170 -34.03 -38.93 -37.28
CA VAL A 170 -34.55 -39.88 -36.27
C VAL A 170 -33.68 -41.13 -36.15
N GLY A 171 -33.66 -41.77 -34.98
CA GLY A 171 -32.94 -43.02 -34.73
C GLY A 171 -31.66 -42.86 -33.89
N GLU A 172 -30.97 -43.96 -33.65
CA GLU A 172 -29.85 -44.04 -32.69
C GLU A 172 -28.60 -43.29 -33.15
N ASN A 173 -28.37 -43.17 -34.46
CA ASN A 173 -27.33 -42.31 -35.04
C ASN A 173 -27.75 -40.84 -35.12
N GLY A 174 -28.95 -40.52 -34.65
CA GLY A 174 -29.60 -39.22 -34.79
C GLY A 174 -29.95 -38.59 -33.45
N ILE A 175 -31.04 -37.85 -33.44
CA ILE A 175 -31.45 -37.03 -32.31
C ILE A 175 -31.90 -37.87 -31.10
N SER A 176 -32.33 -39.12 -31.33
CA SER A 176 -32.66 -40.08 -30.27
C SER A 176 -31.41 -40.57 -29.52
N GLY A 177 -30.30 -40.78 -30.22
CA GLY A 177 -29.00 -41.09 -29.60
C GLY A 177 -28.48 -39.93 -28.75
N PHE A 178 -28.58 -38.71 -29.28
CA PHE A 178 -28.27 -37.48 -28.51
C PHE A 178 -29.11 -37.36 -27.23
N CYS A 179 -30.42 -37.62 -27.28
CA CYS A 179 -31.26 -37.60 -26.07
C CYS A 179 -30.87 -38.68 -25.06
N ARG A 180 -30.58 -39.92 -25.51
CA ARG A 180 -30.06 -41.00 -24.66
C ARG A 180 -28.75 -40.59 -23.96
N PHE A 181 -27.84 -39.97 -24.70
CA PHE A 181 -26.57 -39.45 -24.18
C PHE A 181 -26.78 -38.37 -23.10
N VAL A 182 -27.58 -37.33 -23.38
CA VAL A 182 -27.83 -36.26 -22.40
C VAL A 182 -28.58 -36.78 -21.17
N ARG A 183 -29.58 -37.66 -21.34
CA ARG A 183 -30.31 -38.25 -20.21
C ARG A 183 -29.37 -39.00 -19.27
N TYR A 184 -28.44 -39.80 -19.77
CA TYR A 184 -27.50 -40.54 -18.91
C TYR A 184 -26.72 -39.59 -17.97
N PHE A 185 -26.10 -38.53 -18.52
CA PHE A 185 -25.29 -37.64 -17.70
C PHE A 185 -26.11 -36.77 -16.73
N VAL A 186 -27.35 -36.41 -17.09
CA VAL A 186 -28.25 -35.67 -16.19
C VAL A 186 -28.85 -36.58 -15.10
N GLU A 187 -29.43 -37.74 -15.45
CA GLU A 187 -30.14 -38.61 -14.51
C GLU A 187 -29.22 -39.54 -13.69
N GLN A 188 -28.19 -40.13 -14.31
CA GLN A 188 -27.32 -41.12 -13.63
C GLN A 188 -26.09 -40.48 -12.98
N ARG A 189 -25.61 -39.34 -13.52
CA ARG A 189 -24.39 -38.67 -13.06
C ARG A 189 -24.61 -37.27 -12.49
N GLY A 190 -25.85 -36.77 -12.46
CA GLY A 190 -26.18 -35.50 -11.80
C GLY A 190 -25.51 -34.28 -12.42
N VAL A 191 -25.14 -34.33 -13.71
CA VAL A 191 -24.60 -33.18 -14.44
C VAL A 191 -25.73 -32.16 -14.65
N ASN A 192 -25.49 -30.89 -14.32
CA ASN A 192 -26.52 -29.84 -14.35
C ASN A 192 -27.16 -29.73 -15.76
N PRO A 193 -28.49 -29.92 -15.91
CA PRO A 193 -29.15 -29.89 -17.21
C PRO A 193 -29.04 -28.54 -17.94
N MET A 194 -28.80 -27.44 -17.22
CA MET A 194 -28.60 -26.12 -17.81
C MET A 194 -27.36 -26.02 -18.71
N LEU A 195 -26.38 -26.92 -18.53
CA LEU A 195 -25.18 -27.00 -19.39
C LEU A 195 -25.53 -27.49 -20.81
N PHE A 196 -26.56 -28.33 -20.94
CA PHE A 196 -27.07 -28.82 -22.22
C PHE A 196 -28.19 -27.94 -22.81
N ASP A 197 -28.85 -27.11 -21.99
CA ASP A 197 -30.08 -26.38 -22.30
C ASP A 197 -30.02 -25.59 -23.62
N SER A 198 -28.93 -24.86 -23.89
CA SER A 198 -28.78 -24.11 -25.15
C SER A 198 -28.77 -24.97 -26.43
N ARG A 199 -28.38 -26.26 -26.32
CA ARG A 199 -28.40 -27.22 -27.44
C ARG A 199 -29.74 -27.94 -27.53
N VAL A 200 -30.28 -28.33 -26.38
CA VAL A 200 -31.60 -28.97 -26.26
C VAL A 200 -32.70 -28.02 -26.77
N ARG A 201 -32.69 -26.74 -26.38
CA ARG A 201 -33.61 -25.72 -26.91
C ARG A 201 -33.44 -25.47 -28.40
N GLY A 202 -32.19 -25.38 -28.90
CA GLY A 202 -31.93 -25.20 -30.33
C GLY A 202 -32.50 -26.33 -31.19
N PHE A 203 -32.38 -27.57 -30.72
CA PHE A 203 -33.02 -28.73 -31.36
C PHE A 203 -34.54 -28.73 -31.19
N THR A 204 -35.08 -28.37 -30.02
CA THR A 204 -36.53 -28.24 -29.80
C THR A 204 -37.14 -27.19 -30.74
N ALA A 205 -36.52 -26.03 -30.91
CA ALA A 205 -36.95 -24.98 -31.83
C ALA A 205 -36.87 -25.45 -33.30
N ALA A 206 -35.79 -26.12 -33.68
CA ALA A 206 -35.64 -26.70 -35.03
C ALA A 206 -36.74 -27.74 -35.32
N ILE A 207 -36.99 -28.69 -34.41
CA ILE A 207 -38.07 -29.68 -34.54
C ILE A 207 -39.43 -28.97 -34.56
N GLN A 208 -39.71 -28.01 -33.69
CA GLN A 208 -41.00 -27.29 -33.70
C GLN A 208 -41.22 -26.52 -35.01
N SER A 209 -40.16 -25.95 -35.60
CA SER A 209 -40.21 -25.34 -36.93
C SER A 209 -40.48 -26.35 -38.05
N ILE A 210 -40.03 -27.60 -37.90
CA ILE A 210 -40.32 -28.72 -38.82
C ILE A 210 -41.76 -29.23 -38.63
N LEU A 211 -42.20 -29.46 -37.38
CA LEU A 211 -43.56 -29.91 -37.04
C LEU A 211 -44.65 -28.92 -37.46
N ALA A 212 -44.36 -27.62 -37.36
CA ALA A 212 -45.24 -26.56 -37.88
C ALA A 212 -45.46 -26.66 -39.41
N ARG A 213 -44.59 -27.37 -40.14
CA ARG A 213 -44.72 -27.66 -41.58
C ARG A 213 -45.29 -29.05 -41.87
N HIS A 214 -45.47 -29.92 -40.86
CA HIS A 214 -45.66 -31.37 -41.05
C HIS A 214 -46.75 -32.07 -40.22
N LYS A 215 -47.52 -31.38 -39.37
CA LYS A 215 -48.60 -31.98 -38.55
C LYS A 215 -49.48 -32.97 -39.35
N PRO A 216 -49.57 -34.25 -38.91
CA PRO A 216 -50.63 -34.58 -37.95
C PRO A 216 -50.26 -35.57 -36.82
N LEU A 217 -50.86 -35.33 -35.64
CA LEU A 217 -51.33 -36.28 -34.60
C LEU A 217 -50.52 -37.58 -34.24
N SER A 218 -49.60 -37.43 -33.27
CA SER A 218 -49.62 -38.06 -31.91
C SER A 218 -49.35 -39.56 -31.62
N PHE A 219 -48.33 -39.80 -30.75
CA PHE A 219 -48.37 -40.47 -29.41
C PHE A 219 -47.64 -41.83 -29.11
N ALA A 220 -46.68 -41.80 -28.15
CA ALA A 220 -46.21 -42.84 -27.17
C ALA A 220 -45.66 -44.24 -27.62
N GLY A 221 -44.81 -44.96 -26.84
CA GLY A 221 -44.07 -44.67 -25.58
C GLY A 221 -43.44 -45.91 -24.87
N ALA A 222 -42.60 -45.69 -23.82
CA ALA A 222 -41.99 -46.66 -22.85
C ALA A 222 -40.91 -47.68 -23.39
N SER A 223 -40.00 -48.36 -22.63
CA SER A 223 -39.79 -48.66 -21.18
C SER A 223 -38.29 -48.82 -20.77
N LYS A 224 -37.96 -48.96 -19.46
CA LYS A 224 -36.65 -49.38 -18.84
C LYS A 224 -36.65 -50.93 -18.53
N PRO A 225 -35.82 -51.63 -17.68
CA PRO A 225 -34.64 -51.27 -16.81
C PRO A 225 -33.49 -52.34 -16.61
N GLY A 226 -32.53 -52.07 -15.68
CA GLY A 226 -31.77 -53.05 -14.85
C GLY A 226 -30.32 -53.43 -15.24
N GLU A 227 -29.42 -53.97 -14.38
CA GLU A 227 -29.25 -53.94 -12.89
C GLU A 227 -27.90 -54.61 -12.43
N GLN A 228 -27.39 -54.33 -11.19
CA GLN A 228 -26.36 -55.11 -10.42
C GLN A 228 -24.91 -55.24 -11.03
N ALA A 229 -23.82 -55.76 -10.41
CA ALA A 229 -23.20 -55.78 -9.04
C ALA A 229 -21.73 -56.36 -9.21
N LEU A 230 -20.82 -56.75 -8.27
CA LEU A 230 -20.67 -56.84 -6.78
C LEU A 230 -19.17 -57.18 -6.42
N SER A 231 -18.62 -56.77 -5.25
CA SER A 231 -17.49 -57.44 -4.49
C SER A 231 -16.02 -57.35 -5.03
N MET A 232 -14.89 -57.64 -4.31
CA MET A 232 -14.57 -57.79 -2.86
C MET A 232 -13.03 -57.81 -2.52
N GLN A 233 -12.69 -57.40 -1.28
CA GLN A 233 -11.61 -57.90 -0.37
C GLN A 233 -10.07 -57.62 -0.53
N SER A 234 -9.38 -57.88 0.60
CA SER A 234 -7.97 -57.62 1.01
C SER A 234 -7.36 -58.95 1.59
N PRO A 235 -6.40 -59.07 2.57
CA PRO A 235 -5.45 -58.13 3.22
C PRO A 235 -3.93 -58.58 3.31
N PRO A 236 -3.24 -58.96 4.45
CA PRO A 236 -2.05 -58.20 4.92
C PRO A 236 -0.80 -58.97 5.50
N GLY A 237 0.22 -58.23 5.98
CA GLY A 237 1.26 -58.60 6.99
C GLY A 237 2.27 -57.43 7.20
N ASN A 238 2.72 -56.97 8.38
CA ASN A 238 3.30 -57.52 9.63
C ASN A 238 4.73 -58.11 9.48
N LEU A 239 5.76 -57.95 10.34
CA LEU A 239 6.20 -57.09 11.50
C LEU A 239 7.79 -57.16 11.54
N VAL A 240 8.68 -56.94 12.55
CA VAL A 240 8.70 -56.67 14.02
C VAL A 240 10.13 -56.16 14.48
N VAL A 241 10.25 -55.30 15.53
CA VAL A 241 11.37 -55.07 16.54
C VAL A 241 12.89 -54.97 16.13
N GLY A 242 13.81 -54.21 16.77
CA GLY A 242 13.77 -53.16 17.84
C GLY A 242 15.02 -53.09 18.78
N ASN A 243 15.15 -52.01 19.59
CA ASN A 243 15.98 -51.81 20.84
C ASN A 243 17.56 -51.85 20.81
N ALA A 244 18.36 -51.27 21.76
CA ALA A 244 18.21 -50.19 22.78
C ALA A 244 19.57 -49.79 23.47
N MET A 245 19.64 -48.62 24.18
CA MET A 245 20.68 -48.11 25.17
C MET A 245 22.13 -47.88 24.65
N GLY A 246 23.09 -47.11 25.23
CA GLY A 246 23.32 -46.19 26.40
C GLY A 246 24.83 -45.77 26.42
N SER A 247 25.49 -44.99 27.32
CA SER A 247 25.19 -43.97 28.37
C SER A 247 26.53 -43.38 28.97
N HIS A 248 26.52 -42.28 29.78
CA HIS A 248 27.64 -41.69 30.61
C HIS A 248 28.87 -41.03 29.86
N THR A 249 29.77 -40.13 30.37
CA THR A 249 29.93 -39.30 31.62
C THR A 249 30.94 -38.10 31.49
N SER A 250 30.73 -37.04 32.31
CA SER A 250 31.60 -35.96 32.89
C SER A 250 33.13 -35.77 32.62
N TYR A 251 33.64 -34.51 32.74
CA TYR A 251 34.80 -34.09 33.59
C TYR A 251 34.90 -32.54 33.80
N SER A 252 35.91 -32.02 34.54
CA SER A 252 36.02 -30.63 35.10
C SER A 252 37.47 -30.14 35.33
N GLN A 253 37.76 -28.81 35.34
CA GLN A 253 38.88 -28.15 36.07
C GLN A 253 38.85 -26.59 36.09
N GLN A 254 39.75 -25.92 36.83
CA GLN A 254 39.61 -24.51 37.30
C GLN A 254 40.95 -23.77 37.61
N LEU A 255 40.98 -22.42 37.47
CA LEU A 255 41.91 -21.44 38.12
C LEU A 255 43.43 -21.49 37.75
N PRO A 256 44.32 -20.54 38.17
CA PRO A 256 44.19 -19.39 39.11
C PRO A 256 44.64 -17.98 38.60
N VAL A 257 44.73 -17.00 39.51
CA VAL A 257 45.14 -15.59 39.33
C VAL A 257 46.21 -15.23 40.39
N PRO A 258 47.21 -14.35 40.10
CA PRO A 258 48.20 -13.90 41.08
C PRO A 258 47.91 -12.50 41.68
N THR A 259 48.39 -12.28 42.91
CA THR A 259 48.41 -10.99 43.64
C THR A 259 49.77 -10.77 44.29
N ASN A 260 50.28 -9.54 44.33
CA ASN A 260 51.49 -9.17 45.06
C ASN A 260 51.17 -8.15 46.17
N GLU A 261 51.77 -8.35 47.34
CA GLU A 261 51.63 -7.48 48.51
C GLU A 261 52.85 -6.56 48.71
N ILE A 262 52.78 -5.68 49.72
CA ILE A 262 53.75 -4.63 50.02
C ILE A 262 54.49 -5.00 51.31
N ILE A 263 55.79 -4.70 51.37
CA ILE A 263 56.62 -4.91 52.57
C ILE A 263 56.48 -3.71 53.50
N ASP A 264 56.20 -3.97 54.77
CA ASP A 264 56.18 -3.00 55.87
C ASP A 264 57.47 -3.12 56.71
N VAL A 265 57.98 -2.01 57.24
CA VAL A 265 59.30 -1.94 57.90
C VAL A 265 59.28 -0.94 59.06
N ASP A 266 58.91 -1.41 60.25
CA ASP A 266 59.17 -0.71 61.52
C ASP A 266 59.47 -1.73 62.63
N THR A 267 60.67 -1.68 63.21
CA THR A 267 61.03 -2.42 64.43
C THR A 267 62.16 -1.69 65.14
N LEU A 268 61.79 -0.80 66.07
CA LEU A 268 62.74 -0.01 66.85
C LEU A 268 63.34 -0.84 68.00
N ILE A 269 64.61 -0.60 68.30
CA ILE A 269 65.35 -1.19 69.43
C ILE A 269 65.76 -0.07 70.38
N GLU A 270 65.28 -0.12 71.62
CA GLU A 270 65.74 0.80 72.68
C GLU A 270 67.05 0.33 73.32
N PRO A 271 68.07 1.19 73.47
CA PRO A 271 69.31 0.85 74.16
C PRO A 271 69.21 1.06 75.69
N SER A 272 69.79 0.11 76.43
CA SER A 272 69.85 0.10 77.91
C SER A 272 70.39 1.41 78.52
N ALA A 273 69.73 1.87 79.58
CA ALA A 273 70.27 2.88 80.49
C ALA A 273 71.61 2.44 81.11
N ARG A 274 72.48 3.40 81.43
CA ARG A 274 73.69 3.21 82.26
C ARG A 274 73.84 4.34 83.28
N ALA A 275 74.56 4.04 84.36
CA ALA A 275 74.45 4.75 85.63
C ALA A 275 75.09 6.15 85.64
N THR A 276 74.48 7.03 86.44
CA THR A 276 75.00 8.34 86.82
C THR A 276 76.25 8.21 87.69
N VAL A 277 77.29 8.97 87.36
CA VAL A 277 78.41 9.27 88.27
C VAL A 277 78.31 10.74 88.65
N ILE A 278 78.32 11.02 89.96
CA ILE A 278 78.20 12.39 90.48
C ILE A 278 79.60 12.97 90.69
N SER A 279 79.93 14.02 89.93
CA SER A 279 81.11 14.87 90.15
C SER A 279 80.68 16.28 90.53
N VAL A 280 81.45 16.93 91.40
CA VAL A 280 81.18 18.29 91.90
C VAL A 280 81.08 19.29 90.74
N PRO A 281 80.10 20.22 90.74
CA PRO A 281 79.84 21.06 89.57
C PRO A 281 80.83 22.21 89.43
N SER A 282 81.68 22.15 88.39
CA SER A 282 82.20 23.37 87.76
C SER A 282 81.07 24.12 87.08
N ARG A 283 81.05 25.46 87.13
CA ARG A 283 80.10 26.24 86.32
C ARG A 283 80.41 26.05 84.83
N TYR A 284 79.49 25.39 84.11
CA TYR A 284 79.59 25.25 82.66
C TYR A 284 78.95 26.44 81.94
N CYS A 285 79.64 26.96 80.94
CA CYS A 285 79.19 28.06 80.08
C CYS A 285 77.88 27.69 79.37
N GLN A 286 76.82 28.47 79.57
CA GLN A 286 75.49 28.23 78.98
C GLN A 286 75.41 28.54 77.48
N GLY A 287 76.48 29.04 76.87
CA GLY A 287 76.56 29.39 75.45
C GLY A 287 75.83 30.69 75.11
N TYR A 288 75.66 30.95 73.83
CA TYR A 288 74.72 31.96 73.33
C TYR A 288 73.37 31.31 73.08
N LEU A 289 72.29 31.96 73.53
CA LEU A 289 70.91 31.54 73.25
C LEU A 289 70.35 32.42 72.13
N PRO A 290 70.16 31.91 70.89
CA PRO A 290 69.65 32.73 69.80
C PRO A 290 68.17 33.04 69.97
N THR A 291 67.78 34.22 69.50
CA THR A 291 66.44 34.79 69.69
C THR A 291 65.47 34.27 68.64
N PHE A 292 64.73 33.21 68.97
CA PHE A 292 63.66 32.67 68.11
C PHE A 292 62.26 33.07 68.60
N PRO A 293 61.27 33.22 67.70
CA PRO A 293 59.87 33.40 68.06
C PRO A 293 59.34 32.27 68.98
N PRO A 294 58.65 32.59 70.09
CA PRO A 294 58.23 31.60 71.09
C PRO A 294 57.15 30.63 70.59
N ASP A 295 56.54 30.89 69.42
CA ASP A 295 55.56 30.03 68.77
C ASP A 295 56.19 28.91 67.91
N LYS A 296 57.51 28.89 67.75
CA LYS A 296 58.22 28.00 66.82
C LYS A 296 59.46 27.36 67.44
N SER A 297 59.59 26.04 67.27
CA SER A 297 60.78 25.32 67.72
C SER A 297 62.04 25.77 66.97
N PRO A 298 63.19 25.97 67.67
CA PRO A 298 64.47 26.22 67.04
C PRO A 298 64.85 25.17 65.98
N HIS A 299 64.46 23.91 66.16
CA HIS A 299 64.69 22.83 65.18
C HIS A 299 64.03 23.08 63.81
N MET A 300 62.97 23.89 63.78
CA MET A 300 62.22 24.21 62.54
C MET A 300 62.73 25.48 61.85
N LEU A 301 63.45 26.34 62.58
CA LEU A 301 63.90 27.66 62.14
C LEU A 301 65.41 27.73 61.87
N TYR A 302 66.22 27.05 62.69
CA TYR A 302 67.67 27.10 62.54
C TYR A 302 68.12 26.36 61.26
N PRO A 303 68.94 27.00 60.40
CA PRO A 303 69.42 26.40 59.16
C PRO A 303 70.66 25.53 59.43
N PHE A 304 70.45 24.34 60.01
CA PHE A 304 71.54 23.41 60.38
C PHE A 304 72.51 23.09 59.22
N ALA A 305 72.00 23.03 57.98
CA ALA A 305 72.80 22.80 56.78
C ALA A 305 73.85 23.90 56.48
N LEU A 306 73.81 25.06 57.15
CA LEU A 306 74.90 26.03 57.06
C LEU A 306 76.19 25.55 57.74
N HIS A 307 76.16 24.58 58.66
CA HIS A 307 77.38 23.99 59.21
C HIS A 307 78.11 23.08 58.19
N ASP A 308 77.40 22.57 57.17
CA ASP A 308 77.99 21.78 56.09
C ASP A 308 78.51 22.68 54.93
N GLU A 309 77.87 23.84 54.69
CA GLU A 309 78.26 24.78 53.62
C GLU A 309 79.24 25.89 54.07
N LEU A 310 79.31 26.23 55.36
CA LEU A 310 80.13 27.32 55.89
C LEU A 310 80.91 26.91 57.14
N SER A 311 82.17 27.36 57.21
CA SER A 311 83.00 27.30 58.43
C SER A 311 82.53 28.35 59.46
N LEU A 312 81.39 28.10 60.11
CA LEU A 312 80.84 28.98 61.14
C LEU A 312 81.75 28.98 62.40
N PRO A 313 82.01 30.14 63.05
CA PRO A 313 82.89 30.23 64.22
C PRO A 313 82.25 29.72 65.53
N TRP A 314 81.14 28.98 65.44
CA TRP A 314 80.42 28.39 66.54
C TRP A 314 79.93 26.99 66.17
N ASP A 315 79.85 26.13 67.18
CA ASP A 315 79.15 24.86 67.14
C ASP A 315 77.76 25.02 67.79
N TYR A 316 76.88 24.03 67.64
CA TYR A 316 75.54 24.05 68.22
C TYR A 316 75.32 22.88 69.18
N GLU A 317 74.68 23.14 70.32
CA GLU A 317 74.08 22.12 71.17
C GLU A 317 72.57 22.32 71.19
N SER A 318 71.79 21.24 71.11
CA SER A 318 70.37 21.31 71.44
C SER A 318 69.96 20.23 72.43
N ARG A 319 69.31 20.66 73.52
CA ARG A 319 68.71 19.79 74.54
C ARG A 319 67.36 20.37 74.96
N ASN A 320 66.39 19.50 75.21
CA ASN A 320 65.05 19.87 75.72
C ASN A 320 64.34 20.96 74.88
N GLY A 321 64.56 20.97 73.56
CA GLY A 321 63.98 21.96 72.63
C GLY A 321 64.65 23.34 72.63
N ILE A 322 65.66 23.57 73.47
CA ILE A 322 66.48 24.78 73.50
C ILE A 322 67.69 24.57 72.59
N LEU A 323 68.03 25.58 71.77
CA LEU A 323 69.25 25.62 70.97
C LEU A 323 70.25 26.58 71.63
N ARG A 324 71.46 26.12 71.91
CA ARG A 324 72.61 26.92 72.36
C ARG A 324 73.67 26.91 71.26
N LEU A 325 74.34 28.03 71.06
CA LEU A 325 75.51 28.15 70.19
C LEU A 325 76.75 28.39 71.05
N HIS A 326 77.80 27.62 70.84
CA HIS A 326 79.04 27.71 71.59
C HIS A 326 80.15 28.12 70.62
N ALA A 327 80.84 29.23 70.89
CA ALA A 327 81.95 29.64 70.05
C ALA A 327 83.02 28.54 70.03
N GLN A 328 83.68 28.28 68.91
CA GLN A 328 84.70 27.22 68.81
C GLN A 328 85.91 27.46 69.74
N THR A 329 86.07 28.69 70.24
CA THR A 329 87.05 29.07 71.27
C THR A 329 86.53 28.95 72.71
N CYS A 330 85.33 28.38 72.92
CA CYS A 330 84.74 28.16 74.23
C CYS A 330 85.40 26.94 74.91
N GLN A 331 85.98 27.16 76.09
CA GLN A 331 86.53 26.08 76.93
C GLN A 331 85.46 25.35 77.77
N TYR A 332 84.18 25.67 77.55
CA TYR A 332 82.99 25.17 78.25
C TYR A 332 82.92 25.38 79.78
N GLN A 333 84.01 25.77 80.42
CA GLN A 333 84.11 26.12 81.85
C GLN A 333 84.02 27.64 82.05
N LEU A 334 83.70 28.06 83.27
CA LEU A 334 83.64 29.46 83.71
C LEU A 334 84.43 29.64 85.01
N ASP A 335 85.21 30.72 85.11
CA ASP A 335 85.82 31.14 86.37
C ASP A 335 84.74 31.73 87.30
N ASP A 336 84.70 31.27 88.55
CA ASP A 336 83.67 31.66 89.54
C ASP A 336 83.69 33.15 89.94
N SER A 337 84.68 33.93 89.51
CA SER A 337 84.93 35.31 89.94
C SER A 337 84.02 36.38 89.34
N ASN A 338 83.35 36.12 88.22
CA ASN A 338 82.65 37.16 87.43
C ASN A 338 81.11 37.00 87.35
N GLY A 339 80.52 35.95 87.89
CA GLY A 339 79.06 35.77 87.98
C GLY A 339 78.29 35.60 86.65
N MET A 340 78.92 35.76 85.49
CA MET A 340 78.31 35.57 84.17
C MET A 340 77.93 34.10 83.92
N GLU A 341 76.83 33.87 83.20
CA GLU A 341 76.35 32.52 82.85
C GLU A 341 77.02 31.94 81.58
N SER A 342 77.72 32.77 80.80
CA SER A 342 78.39 32.41 79.56
C SER A 342 79.69 33.19 79.37
N CYS A 343 80.68 32.59 78.68
CA CYS A 343 81.97 33.22 78.47
C CYS A 343 81.93 34.33 77.39
N LEU A 344 82.91 35.24 77.44
CA LEU A 344 83.01 36.38 76.51
C LEU A 344 83.02 35.99 75.03
N SER A 345 83.60 34.83 74.66
CA SER A 345 83.58 34.33 73.28
C SER A 345 82.16 33.96 72.82
N CYS A 346 81.36 33.34 73.68
CA CYS A 346 79.96 33.02 73.37
C CYS A 346 79.08 34.27 73.33
N ILE A 347 79.26 35.21 74.27
CA ILE A 347 78.52 36.49 74.28
C ILE A 347 78.76 37.29 72.98
N LYS A 348 79.98 37.24 72.43
CA LYS A 348 80.31 37.88 71.14
C LYS A 348 79.58 37.28 69.93
N LEU A 349 79.05 36.06 69.98
CA LEU A 349 78.31 35.47 68.86
C LEU A 349 77.08 36.31 68.48
N GLY A 350 76.41 36.93 69.45
CA GLY A 350 75.31 37.89 69.20
C GLY A 350 75.73 39.18 68.49
N GLN A 351 77.01 39.33 68.11
CA GLN A 351 77.49 40.41 67.26
C GLN A 351 77.76 39.96 65.81
N GLU A 352 77.92 38.65 65.56
CA GLU A 352 78.25 38.08 64.24
C GLU A 352 77.17 38.38 63.19
N PRO A 353 77.53 38.85 61.98
CA PRO A 353 76.55 39.22 60.95
C PRO A 353 75.79 38.01 60.40
N ILE A 354 76.41 36.83 60.34
CA ILE A 354 75.77 35.60 59.87
C ILE A 354 74.68 35.16 60.87
N LEU A 355 74.98 35.19 62.18
CA LEU A 355 73.99 34.79 63.20
C LEU A 355 72.81 35.76 63.26
N LYS A 356 73.07 37.07 63.21
CA LYS A 356 72.00 38.08 63.08
C LYS A 356 71.15 37.88 61.82
N GLY A 357 71.77 37.48 60.71
CA GLY A 357 71.06 37.13 59.48
C GLY A 357 70.12 35.92 59.67
N ILE A 358 70.55 34.91 60.43
CA ILE A 358 69.73 33.74 60.78
C ILE A 358 68.56 34.13 61.69
N GLU A 359 68.80 34.92 62.74
CA GLU A 359 67.75 35.40 63.66
C GLU A 359 66.73 36.28 62.92
N LEU A 360 67.18 37.21 62.08
CA LEU A 360 66.32 38.04 61.25
C LEU A 360 65.48 37.19 60.29
N CYS A 361 66.09 36.21 59.60
CA CYS A 361 65.37 35.28 58.72
C CYS A 361 64.37 34.38 59.46
N ALA A 362 64.58 34.13 60.75
CA ALA A 362 63.65 33.36 61.59
C ALA A 362 62.43 34.17 62.06
N VAL A 363 62.56 35.51 62.12
CA VAL A 363 61.47 36.45 62.47
C VAL A 363 60.71 36.90 61.22
N GLU A 364 61.41 37.42 60.20
CA GLU A 364 60.82 38.00 58.98
C GLU A 364 60.48 36.94 57.91
N GLY A 365 61.17 35.80 57.95
CA GLY A 365 60.99 34.70 56.99
C GLY A 365 61.96 34.73 55.80
N THR A 366 62.35 33.55 55.32
CA THR A 366 63.30 33.43 54.19
C THR A 366 62.65 33.69 52.83
N HIS A 367 63.17 34.67 52.08
CA HIS A 367 62.74 35.02 50.71
C HIS A 367 62.67 33.81 49.75
N GLU A 368 61.80 33.83 48.72
CA GLU A 368 61.52 32.64 47.89
C GLU A 368 62.75 32.10 47.13
N ASN A 369 63.68 32.98 46.77
CA ASN A 369 64.92 32.65 46.04
C ASN A 369 66.12 32.29 46.94
N THR A 370 66.02 32.40 48.26
CA THR A 370 67.11 32.03 49.18
C THR A 370 67.51 30.55 49.01
N THR A 371 68.82 30.27 48.99
CA THR A 371 69.41 28.92 48.90
C THR A 371 68.83 27.98 49.96
N LEU A 372 68.76 26.68 49.67
CA LEU A 372 68.10 25.72 50.56
C LEU A 372 68.79 25.54 51.91
N SER A 373 70.12 25.69 51.96
CA SER A 373 70.94 25.59 53.18
C SER A 373 70.60 26.65 54.22
N TYR A 374 70.35 27.90 53.79
CA TYR A 374 69.92 29.03 54.63
C TYR A 374 68.47 28.92 55.14
N ARG A 375 67.81 27.75 55.04
CA ARG A 375 66.42 27.54 55.48
C ARG A 375 66.34 26.52 56.61
N GLY A 376 65.64 26.89 57.68
CA GLY A 376 65.20 25.93 58.69
C GLY A 376 64.28 24.85 58.11
N PHE A 377 64.27 23.69 58.77
CA PHE A 377 63.56 22.49 58.33
C PHE A 377 62.06 22.71 58.08
N GLY A 378 61.43 23.65 58.79
CA GLY A 378 60.02 24.02 58.60
C GLY A 378 59.73 24.66 57.23
N GLU A 379 60.63 25.50 56.71
CA GLU A 379 60.45 26.10 55.38
C GLU A 379 60.73 25.11 54.25
N LEU A 380 61.69 24.20 54.44
CA LEU A 380 61.92 23.08 53.51
C LEU A 380 60.68 22.16 53.45
N THR A 381 60.09 21.84 54.60
CA THR A 381 58.86 21.04 54.72
C THR A 381 57.68 21.72 54.02
N LYS A 382 57.46 23.03 54.23
CA LYS A 382 56.45 23.81 53.51
C LYS A 382 56.66 23.77 51.99
N LYS A 383 57.90 23.99 51.52
CA LYS A 383 58.25 24.00 50.08
C LYS A 383 58.04 22.62 49.45
N PHE A 384 58.31 21.53 50.18
CA PHE A 384 58.01 20.16 49.77
C PHE A 384 56.49 19.90 49.66
N HIS A 385 55.69 20.27 50.65
CA HIS A 385 54.22 20.13 50.56
C HIS A 385 53.62 20.96 49.41
N GLN A 386 54.11 22.18 49.17
CA GLN A 386 53.73 22.99 48.02
C GLN A 386 54.06 22.29 46.69
N LYS A 387 55.25 21.70 46.55
CA LYS A 387 55.65 20.94 45.35
C LYS A 387 54.80 19.69 45.16
N ASN A 388 54.48 18.94 46.21
CA ASN A 388 53.54 17.81 46.12
C ASN A 388 52.12 18.24 45.71
N LYS A 389 51.63 19.40 46.19
CA LYS A 389 50.36 19.99 45.74
C LYS A 389 50.41 20.38 44.25
N GLN A 390 51.52 20.94 43.77
CA GLN A 390 51.75 21.22 42.34
C GLN A 390 51.77 19.92 41.50
N ILE A 391 52.50 18.89 41.94
CA ILE A 391 52.58 17.57 41.27
C ILE A 391 51.20 16.90 41.17
N ASN A 392 50.43 16.88 42.26
CA ASN A 392 49.10 16.26 42.27
C ASN A 392 48.09 17.05 41.41
N ASN A 393 48.16 18.38 41.38
CA ASN A 393 47.38 19.19 40.43
C ASN A 393 47.76 18.89 38.96
N MET A 394 49.05 18.70 38.65
CA MET A 394 49.48 18.33 37.29
C MET A 394 49.04 16.91 36.91
N ARG A 395 49.14 15.94 37.83
CA ARG A 395 48.62 14.57 37.65
C ARG A 395 47.11 14.59 37.36
N LEU A 396 46.33 15.37 38.10
CA LEU A 396 44.88 15.49 37.89
C LEU A 396 44.54 16.14 36.55
N LYS A 397 45.25 17.20 36.15
CA LYS A 397 45.12 17.82 34.82
C LYS A 397 45.44 16.82 33.70
N HIS A 398 46.55 16.09 33.81
CA HIS A 398 46.94 15.06 32.83
C HIS A 398 45.87 13.96 32.73
N LEU A 399 45.37 13.45 33.86
CA LEU A 399 44.37 12.39 33.89
C LEU A 399 43.04 12.83 33.26
N ASN A 400 42.59 14.06 33.53
CA ASN A 400 41.42 14.65 32.88
C ASN A 400 41.63 14.89 31.37
N MET A 401 42.82 15.30 30.94
CA MET A 401 43.15 15.44 29.52
C MET A 401 43.19 14.07 28.81
N LYS A 402 43.73 13.03 29.46
CA LYS A 402 43.70 11.63 28.98
C LYS A 402 42.26 11.12 28.85
N ARG A 403 41.38 11.40 29.84
CA ARG A 403 39.93 11.11 29.74
C ARG A 403 39.28 11.82 28.54
N LYS A 404 39.57 13.10 28.32
CA LYS A 404 39.04 13.87 27.18
C LYS A 404 39.51 13.31 25.84
N LEU A 405 40.81 13.01 25.70
CA LEU A 405 41.38 12.38 24.50
C LEU A 405 40.74 11.01 24.21
N LEU A 406 40.52 10.17 25.23
CA LEU A 406 39.83 8.89 25.07
C LEU A 406 38.37 9.06 24.63
N SER A 407 37.68 10.12 25.07
CA SER A 407 36.33 10.45 24.59
C SER A 407 36.34 10.84 23.11
N CYS A 408 37.19 11.81 22.73
CA CYS A 408 37.29 12.26 21.35
C CYS A 408 37.75 11.13 20.40
N THR A 409 38.63 10.24 20.85
CA THR A 409 39.05 9.06 20.05
C THR A 409 37.87 8.13 19.78
N ARG A 410 37.03 7.85 20.79
CA ARG A 410 35.81 7.04 20.63
C ARG A 410 34.79 7.70 19.70
N GLU A 411 34.64 9.01 19.76
CA GLU A 411 33.77 9.77 18.84
C GLU A 411 34.28 9.70 17.39
N LEU A 412 35.59 9.85 17.20
CA LEU A 412 36.24 9.79 15.89
C LEU A 412 36.17 8.38 15.30
N ASP A 413 36.31 7.32 16.10
CA ASP A 413 36.10 5.94 15.64
C ASP A 413 34.63 5.63 15.33
N ASN A 414 33.66 6.23 16.05
CA ASN A 414 32.25 6.15 15.65
C ASN A 414 32.01 6.84 14.28
N TYR A 415 32.66 7.97 14.02
CA TYR A 415 32.62 8.61 12.68
C TYR A 415 33.23 7.73 11.60
N LYS A 416 34.41 7.13 11.83
CA LYS A 416 35.04 6.17 10.89
C LYS A 416 34.11 4.99 10.61
N GLN A 417 33.53 4.38 11.66
CA GLN A 417 32.60 3.26 11.50
C GLN A 417 31.39 3.66 10.65
N LEU A 418 30.82 4.86 10.84
CA LEU A 418 29.68 5.31 10.04
C LEU A 418 30.06 5.49 8.58
N ILE A 419 31.20 6.12 8.28
CA ILE A 419 31.70 6.31 6.92
C ILE A 419 32.01 4.96 6.25
N LEU A 420 32.66 4.03 6.96
CA LEU A 420 32.94 2.68 6.45
C LEU A 420 31.65 1.88 6.19
N GLN A 421 30.63 1.98 7.03
CA GLN A 421 29.36 1.30 6.81
C GLN A 421 28.62 1.86 5.59
N ILE A 422 28.61 3.19 5.40
CA ILE A 422 28.07 3.83 4.19
C ILE A 422 28.84 3.39 2.94
N GLY A 423 30.19 3.40 3.01
CA GLY A 423 31.07 3.04 1.88
C GLY A 423 30.96 1.59 1.41
N HIS A 424 30.52 0.66 2.27
CA HIS A 424 30.29 -0.75 1.88
C HIS A 424 28.95 -0.97 1.15
N GLY A 425 28.13 0.06 0.91
CA GLY A 425 26.99 0.00 -0.02
C GLY A 425 25.78 -0.88 0.38
N ASN A 426 25.87 -1.66 1.46
CA ASN A 426 24.90 -2.69 1.89
C ASN A 426 23.47 -2.21 2.24
N PHE A 427 23.11 -0.93 2.04
CA PHE A 427 21.76 -0.45 2.32
C PHE A 427 21.34 0.70 1.39
N THR A 428 20.44 0.39 0.46
CA THR A 428 19.91 1.30 -0.60
C THR A 428 19.20 2.55 -0.08
N ASN A 429 18.92 2.64 1.22
CA ASN A 429 18.21 3.76 1.85
C ASN A 429 19.01 4.41 3.00
N ALA A 430 20.35 4.33 2.94
CA ALA A 430 21.26 4.92 3.93
C ALA A 430 20.99 6.40 4.19
N GLU A 431 20.75 7.17 3.12
CA GLU A 431 20.49 8.61 3.22
C GLU A 431 19.21 8.91 4.01
N LYS A 432 18.09 8.21 3.72
CA LYS A 432 16.82 8.35 4.47
C LYS A 432 17.02 8.10 5.95
N LEU A 433 17.77 7.06 6.32
CA LEU A 433 18.03 6.72 7.71
C LEU A 433 18.82 7.82 8.42
N ILE A 434 19.85 8.38 7.78
CA ILE A 434 20.64 9.51 8.30
C ILE A 434 19.77 10.75 8.41
N ARG A 435 18.98 11.08 7.38
CA ARG A 435 18.05 12.23 7.33
C ARG A 435 17.02 12.15 8.48
N ILE A 436 16.42 10.98 8.73
CA ILE A 436 15.54 10.73 9.88
C ILE A 436 16.30 10.91 11.20
N ALA A 437 17.50 10.35 11.33
CA ALA A 437 18.24 10.39 12.59
C ALA A 437 18.67 11.82 12.96
N LEU A 438 19.10 12.61 11.97
CA LEU A 438 19.43 14.03 12.12
C LEU A 438 18.18 14.88 12.44
N LYS A 439 17.04 14.66 11.76
CA LYS A 439 15.76 15.33 12.08
C LYS A 439 15.32 15.05 13.54
N ASN A 440 15.60 13.84 14.04
CA ASN A 440 15.37 13.44 15.43
C ASN A 440 16.53 13.79 16.39
N LYS A 441 17.50 14.63 15.98
CA LYS A 441 18.66 15.09 16.76
C LYS A 441 19.46 13.95 17.43
N LYS A 442 19.54 12.78 16.79
CA LYS A 442 20.24 11.59 17.32
C LYS A 442 21.75 11.70 17.07
N GLY A 443 22.56 11.60 18.13
CA GLY A 443 24.03 11.59 18.02
C GLY A 443 24.58 10.33 17.35
N ILE A 444 25.78 10.44 16.76
CA ILE A 444 26.41 9.47 15.83
C ILE A 444 26.26 8.00 16.23
N LYS A 445 26.53 7.64 17.50
CA LYS A 445 26.39 6.25 17.98
C LYS A 445 24.98 5.70 17.72
N ARG A 446 23.93 6.49 17.99
CA ARG A 446 22.54 6.08 17.77
C ARG A 446 22.13 6.10 16.29
N ILE A 447 22.91 6.75 15.42
CA ILE A 447 22.80 6.63 13.95
C ILE A 447 23.40 5.28 13.51
N LEU A 448 24.59 4.92 14.03
CA LEU A 448 25.21 3.60 13.81
C LEU A 448 24.32 2.45 14.28
N ASP A 449 23.73 2.57 15.47
CA ASP A 449 22.84 1.53 16.03
C ASP A 449 21.59 1.36 15.15
N LEU A 450 21.01 2.45 14.62
CA LEU A 450 19.92 2.40 13.63
C LEU A 450 20.38 1.80 12.30
N TYR A 451 21.56 2.16 11.80
CA TYR A 451 22.09 1.64 10.53
C TYR A 451 22.29 0.12 10.61
N LYS A 452 22.82 -0.39 11.72
CA LYS A 452 22.96 -1.83 11.98
C LYS A 452 21.60 -2.53 12.06
N ALA A 453 20.62 -1.94 12.74
CA ALA A 453 19.26 -2.48 12.76
C ALA A 453 18.62 -2.50 11.35
N ALA A 454 18.95 -1.53 10.49
CA ALA A 454 18.44 -1.47 9.13
C ALA A 454 19.11 -2.47 8.17
N SER A 455 20.43 -2.66 8.24
CA SER A 455 21.13 -3.69 7.45
C SER A 455 20.80 -5.11 7.91
N GLN A 456 20.34 -5.29 9.15
CA GLN A 456 19.76 -6.53 9.66
C GLN A 456 18.26 -6.70 9.33
N GLY A 457 17.63 -5.77 8.62
CA GLY A 457 16.19 -5.80 8.28
C GLY A 457 15.23 -5.52 9.45
N VAL A 458 15.74 -5.31 10.66
CA VAL A 458 14.95 -5.03 11.88
C VAL A 458 14.33 -3.62 11.87
N TYR A 459 14.93 -2.67 11.13
CA TYR A 459 14.45 -1.30 11.03
C TYR A 459 14.30 -0.82 9.59
N HIS A 460 13.07 -0.54 9.16
CA HIS A 460 12.79 0.11 7.88
C HIS A 460 12.43 1.59 8.09
N PRO A 461 13.13 2.55 7.45
CA PRO A 461 12.84 3.97 7.59
C PRO A 461 11.51 4.33 6.90
N LYS A 462 10.48 4.70 7.69
CA LYS A 462 9.13 5.04 7.21
C LYS A 462 8.92 6.53 6.91
N SER A 463 9.87 7.19 6.24
CA SER A 463 9.66 8.56 5.74
C SER A 463 10.14 8.67 4.30
N PHE A 464 9.27 9.18 3.44
CA PHE A 464 9.54 9.41 2.02
C PHE A 464 9.56 10.93 1.76
N THR A 465 9.96 11.35 0.56
CA THR A 465 9.72 12.72 0.09
C THR A 465 8.43 12.79 -0.72
N GLU A 466 7.88 13.99 -0.89
CA GLU A 466 6.74 14.25 -1.79
C GLU A 466 7.04 13.78 -3.22
N GLU A 467 8.28 13.92 -3.70
CA GLU A 467 8.74 13.39 -4.99
C GLU A 467 8.67 11.86 -5.06
N GLU A 468 9.06 11.15 -3.99
CA GLU A 468 8.97 9.69 -3.92
C GLU A 468 7.53 9.19 -3.79
N GLU A 469 6.69 9.93 -3.07
CA GLU A 469 5.25 9.65 -2.94
C GLU A 469 4.53 9.86 -4.27
N MET A 470 4.78 10.98 -4.95
CA MET A 470 4.24 11.26 -6.28
C MET A 470 4.77 10.28 -7.34
N LEU A 471 6.04 9.87 -7.29
CA LEU A 471 6.59 8.84 -8.16
C LEU A 471 5.95 7.47 -7.90
N ALA A 472 5.74 7.09 -6.64
CA ALA A 472 5.08 5.83 -6.29
C ALA A 472 3.59 5.83 -6.68
N ILE A 473 2.90 6.95 -6.54
CA ILE A 473 1.54 7.16 -7.07
C ILE A 473 1.55 7.01 -8.60
N LEU A 474 2.48 7.66 -9.32
CA LEU A 474 2.57 7.55 -10.78
C LEU A 474 2.83 6.10 -11.25
N ILE A 475 3.75 5.39 -10.58
CA ILE A 475 4.04 3.98 -10.85
C ILE A 475 2.80 3.10 -10.62
N TRP A 476 2.07 3.33 -9.52
CA TRP A 476 0.80 2.65 -9.24
C TRP A 476 -0.28 2.93 -10.30
N ARG A 477 -0.39 4.17 -10.77
CA ARG A 477 -1.38 4.55 -11.80
C ARG A 477 -1.04 4.02 -13.19
N LEU A 478 0.23 3.79 -13.51
CA LEU A 478 0.66 3.28 -14.82
C LEU A 478 0.77 1.75 -14.88
N GLY A 479 1.27 1.10 -13.83
CA GLY A 479 1.52 -0.35 -13.78
C GLY A 479 0.71 -1.13 -12.75
N GLY A 480 -0.27 -0.49 -12.11
CA GLY A 480 -1.13 -1.11 -11.12
C GLY A 480 -0.41 -1.51 -9.83
N ILE A 481 -1.09 -2.35 -9.03
CA ILE A 481 -0.62 -2.76 -7.70
C ILE A 481 0.73 -3.49 -7.79
N HIS A 482 0.89 -4.43 -8.73
CA HIS A 482 2.12 -5.22 -8.82
C HIS A 482 3.36 -4.40 -9.18
N LEU A 483 3.26 -3.40 -10.07
CA LEU A 483 4.42 -2.55 -10.36
C LEU A 483 4.78 -1.67 -9.15
N ALA A 484 3.79 -1.20 -8.39
CA ALA A 484 4.02 -0.47 -7.15
C ALA A 484 4.62 -1.36 -6.04
N GLU A 485 4.22 -2.63 -5.93
CA GLU A 485 4.86 -3.60 -5.04
C GLU A 485 6.31 -3.89 -5.44
N ILE A 486 6.58 -4.05 -6.75
CA ILE A 486 7.95 -4.22 -7.27
C ILE A 486 8.78 -2.98 -6.95
N ALA A 487 8.26 -1.78 -7.18
CA ALA A 487 8.96 -0.53 -6.90
C ALA A 487 9.19 -0.30 -5.40
N HIS A 488 8.23 -0.66 -4.54
CA HIS A 488 8.41 -0.68 -3.09
C HIS A 488 9.57 -1.60 -2.67
N ARG A 489 9.62 -2.83 -3.19
CA ARG A 489 10.64 -3.84 -2.84
C ARG A 489 12.01 -3.55 -3.46
N ALA A 490 12.08 -3.05 -4.69
CA ALA A 490 13.33 -2.84 -5.43
C ALA A 490 13.94 -1.45 -5.23
N LEU A 491 13.11 -0.40 -5.15
CA LEU A 491 13.57 1.00 -5.06
C LEU A 491 13.41 1.60 -3.64
N GLY A 492 12.72 0.92 -2.72
CA GLY A 492 12.46 1.46 -1.38
C GLY A 492 11.50 2.65 -1.37
N LEU A 493 10.61 2.71 -2.36
CA LEU A 493 9.49 3.66 -2.43
C LEU A 493 8.39 3.32 -1.41
N PRO A 494 7.41 4.22 -1.18
CA PRO A 494 6.26 3.95 -0.30
C PRO A 494 5.53 2.63 -0.58
N SER A 495 5.00 2.00 0.47
CA SER A 495 4.17 0.80 0.35
C SER A 495 2.77 1.13 -0.19
N MET A 496 2.04 0.15 -0.75
CA MET A 496 0.69 0.37 -1.29
C MET A 496 -0.27 1.10 -0.33
N THR A 497 -0.28 0.74 0.95
CA THR A 497 -1.10 1.42 1.97
C THR A 497 -0.67 2.88 2.17
N THR A 498 0.64 3.16 2.11
CA THR A 498 1.18 4.52 2.15
C THR A 498 0.77 5.32 0.90
N ILE A 499 0.89 4.73 -0.29
CA ILE A 499 0.48 5.32 -1.57
C ILE A 499 -1.02 5.66 -1.55
N GLN A 500 -1.86 4.77 -1.00
CA GLN A 500 -3.29 4.99 -0.86
C GLN A 500 -3.62 6.15 0.10
N HIS A 501 -2.93 6.27 1.24
CA HIS A 501 -3.13 7.38 2.17
C HIS A 501 -2.64 8.74 1.65
N HIS A 502 -1.68 8.78 0.72
CA HIS A 502 -1.16 10.02 0.13
C HIS A 502 -1.74 10.28 -1.28
N SER A 503 -2.66 9.43 -1.75
CA SER A 503 -3.30 9.55 -3.05
C SER A 503 -4.35 10.68 -3.05
N THR A 504 -4.13 11.69 -3.88
CA THR A 504 -5.05 12.83 -4.09
C THR A 504 -6.36 12.47 -4.82
N VAL A 505 -6.53 11.23 -5.28
CA VAL A 505 -7.80 10.76 -5.83
C VAL A 505 -8.79 10.50 -4.69
N PRO A 506 -9.96 11.18 -4.67
CA PRO A 506 -10.93 11.05 -3.58
C PRO A 506 -11.52 9.64 -3.50
N SER A 507 -11.75 9.18 -2.27
CA SER A 507 -12.42 7.90 -2.02
C SER A 507 -13.92 8.07 -2.21
N ILE A 508 -14.48 7.40 -3.22
CA ILE A 508 -15.93 7.33 -3.45
C ILE A 508 -16.54 6.18 -2.63
N ILE A 509 -17.72 6.41 -2.06
CA ILE A 509 -18.51 5.42 -1.34
C ILE A 509 -19.39 4.70 -2.38
N PRO A 510 -19.21 3.39 -2.61
CA PRO A 510 -20.11 2.62 -3.46
C PRO A 510 -21.43 2.32 -2.73
N SER A 511 -22.53 2.24 -3.47
CA SER A 511 -23.82 1.84 -2.93
C SER A 511 -23.88 0.33 -2.75
N TYR A 512 -23.83 -0.13 -1.49
CA TYR A 512 -23.91 -1.54 -1.09
C TYR A 512 -25.26 -2.17 -1.47
N GLY A 513 -26.33 -1.36 -1.47
CA GLY A 513 -27.66 -1.74 -1.92
C GLY A 513 -28.28 -0.69 -2.86
N GLN A 514 -29.55 -0.35 -2.62
CA GLN A 514 -30.23 0.72 -3.34
C GLN A 514 -29.56 2.08 -3.02
N PRO A 515 -29.11 2.86 -4.03
CA PRO A 515 -28.34 4.07 -3.79
C PRO A 515 -29.07 5.11 -2.96
N SER A 516 -28.45 5.56 -1.87
CA SER A 516 -29.00 6.63 -1.04
C SER A 516 -28.54 8.02 -1.51
N LEU A 517 -29.39 9.02 -1.25
CA LEU A 517 -29.11 10.42 -1.55
C LEU A 517 -27.83 10.91 -0.84
N THR A 518 -27.59 10.48 0.41
CA THR A 518 -26.45 10.93 1.22
C THR A 518 -25.11 10.28 0.83
N GLU A 519 -25.11 9.08 0.22
CA GLU A 519 -23.93 8.53 -0.47
C GLU A 519 -23.54 9.43 -1.65
N ILE A 520 -24.53 9.76 -2.50
CA ILE A 520 -24.30 10.51 -3.74
C ILE A 520 -23.86 11.94 -3.43
N GLU A 521 -24.48 12.62 -2.45
CA GLU A 521 -24.07 13.95 -1.99
C GLU A 521 -22.63 13.97 -1.45
N LYS A 522 -22.22 12.95 -0.67
CA LYS A 522 -20.83 12.80 -0.20
C LYS A 522 -19.84 12.56 -1.35
N ASN A 523 -20.19 11.68 -2.28
CA ASN A 523 -19.36 11.39 -3.46
C ASN A 523 -19.19 12.64 -4.34
N ILE A 524 -20.27 13.40 -4.55
CA ILE A 524 -20.23 14.68 -5.25
C ILE A 524 -19.28 15.65 -4.53
N ALA A 525 -19.38 15.81 -3.20
CA ALA A 525 -18.50 16.70 -2.45
C ALA A 525 -17.01 16.31 -2.61
N ALA A 526 -16.67 15.03 -2.34
CA ALA A 526 -15.31 14.53 -2.43
C ALA A 526 -14.73 14.62 -3.86
N CYS A 527 -15.53 14.32 -4.89
CA CYS A 527 -15.10 14.40 -6.29
C CYS A 527 -14.84 15.83 -6.79
N PHE A 528 -15.38 16.86 -6.14
CA PHE A 528 -15.24 18.25 -6.56
C PHE A 528 -14.33 19.09 -5.64
N GLU A 529 -14.10 18.66 -4.39
CA GLU A 529 -13.24 19.33 -3.38
C GLU A 529 -11.91 19.85 -3.95
N SER A 530 -11.14 18.96 -4.60
CA SER A 530 -9.84 19.26 -5.21
C SER A 530 -9.86 20.32 -6.34
N ILE A 531 -11.05 20.70 -6.81
CA ILE A 531 -11.28 21.57 -7.97
C ILE A 531 -12.11 22.82 -7.60
N LEU A 532 -12.64 22.92 -6.37
CA LEU A 532 -13.42 24.08 -5.91
C LEU A 532 -12.67 25.40 -6.06
N SER A 533 -11.36 25.42 -5.81
CA SER A 533 -10.51 26.61 -6.01
C SER A 533 -10.41 27.03 -7.47
N VAL A 534 -10.37 26.09 -8.41
CA VAL A 534 -10.38 26.38 -9.85
C VAL A 534 -11.76 26.91 -10.27
N LEU A 535 -12.84 26.29 -9.78
CA LEU A 535 -14.21 26.72 -10.04
C LEU A 535 -14.47 28.14 -9.51
N GLN A 536 -14.00 28.47 -8.30
CA GLN A 536 -14.07 29.82 -7.72
C GLN A 536 -13.19 30.85 -8.44
N SER A 537 -12.16 30.42 -9.18
CA SER A 537 -11.30 31.31 -9.97
C SER A 537 -11.84 31.66 -11.36
N LEU A 538 -12.90 30.98 -11.81
CA LEU A 538 -13.54 31.26 -13.09
C LEU A 538 -14.42 32.53 -13.00
N PRO A 539 -14.57 33.29 -14.10
CA PRO A 539 -15.50 34.42 -14.14
C PRO A 539 -16.93 33.94 -13.88
N ALA A 540 -17.72 34.76 -13.18
CA ALA A 540 -19.08 34.42 -12.77
C ALA A 540 -19.96 34.06 -13.98
N GLY A 541 -20.25 32.77 -14.11
CA GLY A 541 -20.99 32.20 -15.25
C GLY A 541 -21.41 30.77 -14.96
N VAL A 542 -22.43 30.31 -15.68
CA VAL A 542 -22.99 28.97 -15.51
C VAL A 542 -22.18 27.97 -16.35
N LEU A 543 -21.60 26.97 -15.69
CA LEU A 543 -20.85 25.90 -16.35
C LEU A 543 -21.79 24.74 -16.69
N GLN A 544 -21.78 24.30 -17.94
CA GLN A 544 -22.62 23.19 -18.37
C GLN A 544 -22.02 21.83 -17.97
N VAL A 545 -22.87 20.90 -17.56
CA VAL A 545 -22.49 19.54 -17.14
C VAL A 545 -23.33 18.50 -17.88
N ILE A 546 -22.70 17.37 -18.17
CA ILE A 546 -23.36 16.13 -18.60
C ILE A 546 -23.25 15.10 -17.48
N LEU A 547 -24.36 14.42 -17.18
CA LEU A 547 -24.43 13.26 -16.29
C LEU A 547 -24.43 11.99 -17.15
N MET A 548 -23.38 11.17 -17.04
CA MET A 548 -23.16 9.99 -17.88
C MET A 548 -23.39 8.72 -17.07
N PHE A 549 -24.09 7.74 -17.65
CA PHE A 549 -24.27 6.41 -17.03
C PHE A 549 -23.87 5.29 -17.98
N ASP A 550 -23.11 4.32 -17.45
CA ASP A 550 -22.80 3.06 -18.13
C ASP A 550 -22.68 1.89 -17.14
N GLU A 551 -22.68 0.64 -17.61
CA GLU A 551 -22.33 -0.53 -16.81
C GLU A 551 -20.90 -1.02 -17.09
N ILE A 552 -20.16 -1.36 -16.03
CA ILE A 552 -18.95 -2.17 -16.12
C ILE A 552 -19.22 -3.59 -15.61
N ALA A 553 -18.74 -4.61 -16.33
CA ALA A 553 -18.81 -6.00 -15.86
C ALA A 553 -17.91 -6.22 -14.64
N VAL A 554 -18.39 -6.95 -13.63
CA VAL A 554 -17.66 -7.20 -12.37
C VAL A 554 -17.51 -8.68 -12.05
N GLU A 555 -16.52 -9.01 -11.21
CA GLU A 555 -16.41 -10.33 -10.58
C GLU A 555 -17.66 -10.57 -9.72
N LYS A 556 -18.40 -11.64 -9.98
CA LYS A 556 -19.60 -12.03 -9.22
C LYS A 556 -19.22 -12.57 -7.84
N ARG A 557 -18.83 -11.67 -6.93
CA ARG A 557 -18.21 -12.04 -5.65
C ARG A 557 -18.48 -11.03 -4.54
N PRO A 558 -18.91 -11.47 -3.34
CA PRO A 558 -18.99 -10.62 -2.18
C PRO A 558 -17.60 -10.14 -1.72
N ARG A 559 -17.52 -8.88 -1.29
CA ARG A 559 -16.31 -8.25 -0.72
C ARG A 559 -16.72 -7.46 0.52
N TRP A 560 -16.06 -7.69 1.66
CA TRP A 560 -16.23 -6.86 2.84
C TRP A 560 -15.39 -5.58 2.71
N ASP A 561 -16.02 -4.42 2.90
CA ASP A 561 -15.31 -3.15 3.09
C ASP A 561 -15.08 -2.90 4.58
N TYR A 562 -13.81 -2.92 4.99
CA TYR A 562 -13.40 -2.65 6.37
C TYR A 562 -13.66 -1.20 6.81
N SER A 563 -13.86 -0.26 5.87
CA SER A 563 -13.97 1.16 6.20
C SER A 563 -15.39 1.61 6.59
N THR A 564 -16.42 0.95 6.04
CA THR A 564 -17.83 1.11 6.39
C THR A 564 -18.42 -0.09 7.14
N ASN A 565 -17.67 -1.20 7.25
CA ASN A 565 -18.11 -2.50 7.76
C ASN A 565 -19.21 -3.19 6.94
N MET A 566 -19.34 -2.85 5.65
CA MET A 566 -20.42 -3.31 4.78
C MET A 566 -19.99 -4.41 3.81
N ILE A 567 -20.93 -5.28 3.44
CA ILE A 567 -20.78 -6.33 2.42
C ILE A 567 -21.19 -5.75 1.06
N MET A 568 -20.24 -5.74 0.12
CA MET A 568 -20.37 -5.27 -1.25
C MET A 568 -20.41 -6.45 -2.23
N GLY A 569 -20.84 -6.23 -3.48
CA GLY A 569 -20.86 -7.26 -4.54
C GLY A 569 -22.20 -7.99 -4.73
N LEU A 570 -23.22 -7.60 -3.95
CA LEU A 570 -24.61 -8.01 -4.15
C LEU A 570 -25.34 -7.00 -5.05
N CYS A 571 -26.49 -7.38 -5.60
CA CYS A 571 -27.27 -6.52 -6.47
C CYS A 571 -28.28 -5.65 -5.68
N ARG A 572 -28.31 -4.35 -5.99
CA ARG A 572 -29.16 -3.33 -5.33
C ARG A 572 -30.64 -3.64 -5.21
N LYS A 573 -31.17 -4.47 -6.13
CA LYS A 573 -32.60 -4.79 -6.19
C LYS A 573 -33.04 -5.79 -5.11
N HIS A 574 -32.17 -6.72 -4.73
CA HIS A 574 -32.50 -7.81 -3.82
C HIS A 574 -31.71 -7.75 -2.50
N SER A 575 -30.67 -6.92 -2.42
CA SER A 575 -29.84 -6.72 -1.23
C SER A 575 -30.57 -6.16 -0.01
N HIS A 576 -31.87 -5.86 -0.10
CA HIS A 576 -32.71 -5.46 1.03
C HIS A 576 -33.33 -6.65 1.77
N ASN A 577 -33.18 -7.88 1.26
CA ASN A 577 -33.65 -9.12 1.89
C ASN A 577 -32.70 -9.63 2.99
N VAL A 578 -31.52 -9.03 3.14
CA VAL A 578 -30.44 -9.44 4.06
C VAL A 578 -29.84 -8.21 4.73
N ASP A 579 -29.26 -8.38 5.92
CA ASP A 579 -28.38 -7.35 6.48
C ASP A 579 -27.08 -7.30 5.66
N LEU A 580 -26.58 -6.09 5.42
CA LEU A 580 -25.34 -5.84 4.69
C LEU A 580 -24.20 -5.40 5.63
N GLU A 581 -24.50 -5.10 6.90
CA GLU A 581 -23.49 -4.76 7.90
C GLU A 581 -22.92 -6.03 8.54
N PHE A 582 -21.59 -6.19 8.53
CA PHE A 582 -20.94 -7.37 9.08
C PHE A 582 -20.91 -7.34 10.63
N LYS A 583 -21.92 -7.96 11.25
CA LYS A 583 -22.08 -8.03 12.71
C LYS A 583 -21.51 -9.31 13.32
N THR A 584 -21.82 -10.47 12.75
CA THR A 584 -21.40 -11.80 13.21
C THR A 584 -21.06 -12.71 12.02
N SER A 585 -20.51 -13.91 12.29
CA SER A 585 -20.39 -14.96 11.28
C SER A 585 -21.75 -15.43 10.76
N GLU A 586 -22.74 -15.53 11.65
CA GLU A 586 -24.11 -15.96 11.32
C GLU A 586 -24.74 -15.01 10.28
N SER A 587 -24.49 -13.69 10.37
CA SER A 587 -24.92 -12.73 9.34
C SER A 587 -24.26 -12.93 7.97
N MET A 588 -23.07 -13.52 7.88
CA MET A 588 -22.52 -13.93 6.58
C MET A 588 -23.18 -15.22 6.08
N ASP A 589 -23.43 -16.17 6.97
CA ASP A 589 -24.11 -17.42 6.63
C ASP A 589 -25.54 -17.13 6.13
N GLU A 590 -26.27 -16.20 6.73
CA GLU A 590 -27.54 -15.64 6.22
C GLU A 590 -27.40 -15.11 4.79
N VAL A 591 -26.38 -14.28 4.52
CA VAL A 591 -26.12 -13.72 3.18
C VAL A 591 -25.82 -14.83 2.16
N PHE A 592 -25.04 -15.85 2.52
CA PHE A 592 -24.75 -16.97 1.62
C PHE A 592 -25.99 -17.85 1.39
N ASN A 593 -26.74 -18.20 2.43
CA ASN A 593 -28.00 -18.95 2.32
C ASN A 593 -29.01 -18.22 1.42
N ALA A 594 -29.16 -16.90 1.56
CA ALA A 594 -30.06 -16.10 0.71
C ALA A 594 -29.61 -16.03 -0.76
N ILE A 595 -28.31 -16.19 -1.03
CA ILE A 595 -27.78 -16.28 -2.40
C ILE A 595 -28.06 -17.67 -3.00
N ASP A 596 -27.81 -18.74 -2.25
CA ASP A 596 -28.06 -20.11 -2.70
C ASP A 596 -29.56 -20.38 -2.91
N ASN A 597 -30.42 -19.81 -2.05
CA ASN A 597 -31.88 -19.79 -2.21
C ASN A 597 -32.37 -18.89 -3.38
N ASN A 598 -31.48 -18.14 -4.05
CA ASN A 598 -31.77 -17.15 -5.10
C ASN A 598 -32.69 -15.98 -4.65
N GLU A 599 -32.80 -15.73 -3.34
CA GLU A 599 -33.49 -14.57 -2.77
C GLU A 599 -32.67 -13.30 -2.97
N VAL A 600 -31.34 -13.41 -2.91
CA VAL A 600 -30.35 -12.38 -3.23
C VAL A 600 -29.52 -12.86 -4.43
N HIS A 601 -29.02 -11.91 -5.22
CA HIS A 601 -28.16 -12.22 -6.36
C HIS A 601 -26.87 -11.41 -6.30
N TYR A 602 -25.75 -11.99 -6.72
CA TYR A 602 -24.53 -11.25 -6.99
C TYR A 602 -24.77 -10.12 -8.01
N ALA A 603 -24.02 -9.03 -7.88
CA ALA A 603 -23.84 -8.10 -8.97
C ALA A 603 -23.10 -8.80 -10.12
N SER A 604 -23.67 -8.78 -11.32
CA SER A 604 -22.98 -9.18 -12.56
C SER A 604 -22.25 -8.00 -13.19
N GLU A 605 -22.78 -6.81 -12.99
CA GLU A 605 -22.28 -5.54 -13.52
C GLU A 605 -22.48 -4.45 -12.46
N ALA A 606 -21.70 -3.37 -12.52
CA ALA A 606 -21.88 -2.19 -11.69
C ALA A 606 -22.25 -1.00 -12.59
N THR A 607 -23.39 -0.37 -12.32
CA THR A 607 -23.75 0.90 -12.94
C THR A 607 -22.88 2.00 -12.34
N VAL A 608 -22.15 2.72 -13.18
CA VAL A 608 -21.34 3.88 -12.82
C VAL A 608 -22.04 5.13 -13.33
N GLY A 609 -22.30 6.09 -12.45
CA GLY A 609 -22.81 7.42 -12.78
C GLY A 609 -21.72 8.45 -12.56
N ALA A 610 -21.43 9.28 -13.56
CA ALA A 610 -20.35 10.27 -13.52
C ALA A 610 -20.76 11.65 -14.06
N LEU A 611 -20.25 12.72 -13.45
CA LEU A 611 -20.42 14.09 -13.94
C LEU A 611 -19.20 14.51 -14.78
N SER A 612 -19.43 15.20 -15.89
CA SER A 612 -18.38 15.82 -16.70
C SER A 612 -18.72 17.29 -16.98
N ILE A 613 -17.80 18.20 -16.68
CA ILE A 613 -17.96 19.63 -16.97
C ILE A 613 -17.59 19.86 -18.43
N LEU A 614 -18.45 20.57 -19.18
CA LEU A 614 -18.13 21.04 -20.53
C LEU A 614 -17.20 22.25 -20.44
N SER A 615 -15.90 22.00 -20.54
CA SER A 615 -14.84 23.01 -20.46
C SER A 615 -13.63 22.63 -21.30
N ASN A 616 -12.90 23.62 -21.79
CA ASN A 616 -11.63 23.43 -22.50
C ASN A 616 -10.46 23.10 -21.57
N ASP A 617 -10.60 23.31 -20.25
CA ASP A 617 -9.59 22.86 -19.28
C ASP A 617 -9.74 21.35 -19.03
N LYS A 618 -8.71 20.59 -19.41
CA LYS A 618 -8.62 19.13 -19.24
C LYS A 618 -8.78 18.67 -17.78
N ARG A 619 -8.49 19.54 -16.80
CA ARG A 619 -8.69 19.27 -15.36
C ARG A 619 -10.17 19.28 -14.99
N LEU A 620 -10.96 20.14 -15.63
CA LEU A 620 -12.40 20.27 -15.41
C LEU A 620 -13.20 19.25 -16.24
N TYR A 621 -12.77 18.99 -17.47
CA TYR A 621 -13.37 18.01 -18.39
C TYR A 621 -13.20 16.53 -17.97
N ALA A 622 -12.39 16.25 -16.95
CA ALA A 622 -12.24 14.90 -16.42
C ALA A 622 -13.55 14.39 -15.78
N ALA A 623 -14.03 13.24 -16.22
CA ALA A 623 -15.23 12.59 -15.70
C ALA A 623 -15.07 12.19 -14.21
N ARG A 624 -16.07 12.52 -13.39
CA ARG A 624 -16.07 12.35 -11.93
C ARG A 624 -17.14 11.35 -11.51
N PRO A 625 -16.79 10.11 -11.14
CA PRO A 625 -17.76 9.11 -10.71
C PRO A 625 -18.40 9.55 -9.38
N ILE A 626 -19.72 9.67 -9.36
CA ILE A 626 -20.52 10.05 -8.19
C ILE A 626 -21.43 8.92 -7.69
N LEU A 627 -21.64 7.89 -8.52
CA LEU A 627 -22.38 6.68 -8.18
C LEU A 627 -21.60 5.46 -8.70
N VAL A 628 -21.50 4.43 -7.86
CA VAL A 628 -21.15 3.05 -8.26
C VAL A 628 -22.10 2.12 -7.53
N SER A 629 -22.88 1.31 -8.25
CA SER A 629 -23.90 0.44 -7.65
C SER A 629 -24.09 -0.86 -8.43
N GLY A 630 -24.06 -2.00 -7.73
CA GLY A 630 -24.13 -3.33 -8.33
C GLY A 630 -25.53 -3.72 -8.82
N THR A 631 -25.63 -4.33 -10.01
CA THR A 631 -26.88 -4.83 -10.60
C THR A 631 -26.76 -6.27 -11.10
N CYS A 632 -27.90 -6.96 -11.11
CA CYS A 632 -28.11 -8.28 -11.73
C CYS A 632 -28.95 -8.21 -13.01
N LYS A 633 -29.22 -7.00 -13.54
CA LYS A 633 -30.09 -6.70 -14.69
C LYS A 633 -31.55 -7.20 -14.60
N LYS A 634 -32.00 -7.76 -13.47
CA LYS A 634 -33.42 -8.08 -13.17
C LYS A 634 -34.27 -6.85 -12.76
N GLU A 635 -33.71 -5.64 -12.84
CA GLU A 635 -34.43 -4.39 -12.57
C GLU A 635 -35.29 -3.92 -13.76
N ASN A 636 -36.29 -3.09 -13.49
CA ASN A 636 -37.22 -2.53 -14.49
C ASN A 636 -36.90 -1.06 -14.81
N ALA A 637 -37.42 -0.55 -15.95
CA ALA A 637 -37.19 0.84 -16.37
C ALA A 637 -37.67 1.87 -15.32
N LEU A 638 -38.77 1.60 -14.60
CA LEU A 638 -39.26 2.46 -13.51
C LEU A 638 -38.32 2.45 -12.29
N GLU A 639 -37.78 1.29 -11.93
CA GLU A 639 -36.82 1.13 -10.83
C GLU A 639 -35.50 1.85 -11.16
N HIS A 640 -35.04 1.75 -12.41
CA HIS A 640 -33.85 2.48 -12.88
C HIS A 640 -34.11 4.00 -12.96
N ALA A 641 -35.31 4.43 -13.38
CA ALA A 641 -35.70 5.84 -13.37
C ALA A 641 -35.73 6.44 -11.95
N TYR A 642 -36.07 5.66 -10.93
CA TYR A 642 -35.95 6.09 -9.53
C TYR A 642 -34.49 6.37 -9.16
N ILE A 643 -33.55 5.49 -9.50
CA ILE A 643 -32.11 5.68 -9.22
C ILE A 643 -31.58 6.95 -9.92
N LEU A 644 -31.89 7.11 -11.20
CA LEU A 644 -31.53 8.30 -11.97
C LEU A 644 -32.13 9.57 -11.30
N LYS A 645 -33.38 9.52 -10.84
CA LYS A 645 -34.01 10.62 -10.10
C LYS A 645 -33.32 10.93 -8.78
N THR A 646 -32.90 9.92 -7.99
CA THR A 646 -32.14 10.14 -6.74
C THR A 646 -30.82 10.88 -7.01
N VAL A 647 -30.11 10.52 -8.09
CA VAL A 647 -28.90 11.23 -8.51
C VAL A 647 -29.21 12.68 -8.91
N LEU A 648 -30.28 12.92 -9.69
CA LEU A 648 -30.70 14.27 -10.06
C LEU A 648 -31.06 15.14 -8.84
N THR A 649 -31.75 14.57 -7.83
CA THR A 649 -32.07 15.27 -6.59
C THR A 649 -30.81 15.60 -5.78
N ALA A 650 -29.88 14.65 -5.62
CA ALA A 650 -28.61 14.87 -4.94
C ALA A 650 -27.74 15.95 -5.61
N ILE A 651 -27.74 16.03 -6.94
CA ILE A 651 -27.08 17.12 -7.69
C ILE A 651 -27.74 18.47 -7.39
N ASN A 652 -29.07 18.55 -7.46
CA ASN A 652 -29.83 19.79 -7.23
C ASN A 652 -29.77 20.30 -5.79
N HIS A 653 -29.44 19.45 -4.80
CA HIS A 653 -29.22 19.86 -3.41
C HIS A 653 -27.84 20.46 -3.16
N GLN A 654 -26.84 20.17 -3.99
CA GLN A 654 -25.44 20.39 -3.63
C GLN A 654 -25.00 21.85 -3.79
N GLN A 655 -24.99 22.59 -2.67
CA GLN A 655 -24.64 24.02 -2.64
C GLN A 655 -23.21 24.32 -3.11
N THR A 656 -22.26 23.38 -2.94
CA THR A 656 -20.88 23.48 -3.47
C THR A 656 -20.83 23.57 -5.01
N ILE A 657 -21.95 23.27 -5.68
CA ILE A 657 -22.07 23.07 -7.11
C ILE A 657 -23.09 24.04 -7.76
N ASN A 658 -23.58 25.05 -7.01
CA ASN A 658 -24.55 26.07 -7.46
C ASN A 658 -24.24 26.79 -8.81
N MET A 659 -23.00 26.75 -9.31
CA MET A 659 -22.61 27.31 -10.61
C MET A 659 -22.68 26.31 -11.79
N LEU A 660 -22.95 25.02 -11.53
CA LEU A 660 -23.07 24.00 -12.57
C LEU A 660 -24.54 23.80 -12.95
N HIS A 661 -24.83 23.76 -14.24
CA HIS A 661 -26.15 23.45 -14.78
C HIS A 661 -26.08 22.15 -15.58
N LEU A 662 -26.87 21.16 -15.18
CA LEU A 662 -27.00 19.89 -15.87
C LEU A 662 -27.84 20.07 -17.13
N VAL A 663 -27.25 19.79 -18.30
CA VAL A 663 -27.90 19.98 -19.62
C VAL A 663 -28.42 18.67 -20.20
N SER A 664 -27.74 17.55 -19.93
CA SER A 664 -28.07 16.26 -20.55
C SER A 664 -27.70 15.06 -19.68
N ILE A 665 -28.44 13.96 -19.86
CA ILE A 665 -28.16 12.65 -19.28
C ILE A 665 -27.79 11.67 -20.40
N ALA A 666 -26.54 11.20 -20.43
CA ALA A 666 -25.97 10.38 -21.50
C ALA A 666 -25.88 8.88 -21.13
N SER A 667 -25.97 8.01 -22.15
CA SER A 667 -26.13 6.56 -21.99
C SER A 667 -25.70 5.73 -23.21
N ASP A 668 -25.35 4.46 -23.00
CA ASP A 668 -25.09 3.44 -24.03
C ASP A 668 -26.32 3.10 -24.93
N GLY A 669 -27.52 3.45 -24.45
CA GLY A 669 -28.80 3.14 -25.08
C GLY A 669 -29.32 1.71 -24.85
N GLU A 670 -29.01 1.06 -23.72
CA GLU A 670 -29.67 -0.17 -23.25
C GLU A 670 -31.20 0.05 -23.13
N THR A 671 -32.03 -0.97 -23.39
CA THR A 671 -33.48 -0.78 -23.58
C THR A 671 -34.21 -0.31 -22.33
N LYS A 672 -33.83 -0.79 -21.14
CA LYS A 672 -34.44 -0.41 -19.85
C LYS A 672 -34.00 0.99 -19.45
N ARG A 673 -32.70 1.30 -19.56
CA ARG A 673 -32.20 2.67 -19.33
C ARG A 673 -32.78 3.65 -20.35
N GLY A 674 -32.97 3.24 -21.59
CA GLY A 674 -33.62 4.04 -22.64
C GLY A 674 -35.06 4.42 -22.30
N GLY A 675 -35.82 3.51 -21.69
CA GLY A 675 -37.15 3.82 -21.13
C GLY A 675 -37.06 4.73 -19.90
N ALA A 676 -36.10 4.48 -19.00
CA ALA A 676 -35.89 5.29 -17.80
C ALA A 676 -35.52 6.75 -18.13
N LEU A 677 -34.72 6.97 -19.17
CA LEU A 677 -34.36 8.30 -19.67
C LEU A 677 -35.58 9.02 -20.27
N ALA A 678 -36.35 8.37 -21.14
CA ALA A 678 -37.54 8.98 -21.73
C ALA A 678 -38.55 9.47 -20.68
N LEU A 679 -38.73 8.73 -19.59
CA LEU A 679 -39.58 9.14 -18.45
C LEU A 679 -39.07 10.37 -17.67
N LEU A 680 -37.78 10.70 -17.79
CA LEU A 680 -37.14 11.82 -17.10
C LEU A 680 -36.91 13.03 -18.02
N THR A 681 -36.64 12.81 -19.30
CA THR A 681 -36.19 13.84 -20.25
C THR A 681 -37.17 14.14 -21.38
N CYS A 682 -38.34 13.49 -21.44
CA CYS A 682 -39.35 13.72 -22.47
C CYS A 682 -40.73 13.92 -21.83
N LYS A 683 -40.84 14.90 -20.92
CA LYS A 683 -42.02 15.15 -20.09
C LYS A 683 -42.94 16.23 -20.64
N LYS A 684 -42.35 17.29 -21.21
CA LYS A 684 -43.01 18.50 -21.70
C LYS A 684 -42.31 18.97 -22.97
N GLU A 685 -43.01 19.73 -23.82
CA GLU A 685 -42.35 20.45 -24.90
C GLU A 685 -41.54 21.63 -24.34
N LEU A 686 -40.44 21.96 -25.03
CA LEU A 686 -39.57 23.08 -24.69
C LEU A 686 -40.35 24.40 -24.80
N ALA A 687 -40.38 25.17 -23.70
CA ALA A 687 -41.19 26.36 -23.62
C ALA A 687 -40.60 27.52 -24.45
N LEU A 688 -41.47 28.31 -25.08
CA LEU A 688 -41.10 29.45 -25.95
C LEU A 688 -40.23 30.52 -25.26
N ASN A 689 -40.28 30.59 -23.92
CA ASN A 689 -39.51 31.51 -23.10
C ASN A 689 -38.19 30.91 -22.56
N SER A 690 -37.85 29.68 -22.93
CA SER A 690 -36.56 29.08 -22.56
C SER A 690 -35.42 29.72 -23.36
N PRO A 691 -34.28 30.09 -22.74
CA PRO A 691 -33.14 30.71 -23.45
C PRO A 691 -32.56 29.88 -24.59
N ILE A 692 -32.81 28.56 -24.62
CA ILE A 692 -32.37 27.67 -25.70
C ILE A 692 -33.40 27.51 -26.82
N TYR A 693 -34.63 28.01 -26.68
CA TYR A 693 -35.71 27.78 -27.66
C TYR A 693 -35.40 28.39 -29.03
N GLU A 694 -34.85 29.61 -29.10
CA GLU A 694 -34.51 30.27 -30.37
C GLU A 694 -33.49 29.45 -31.18
N TYR A 695 -32.40 29.03 -30.54
CA TYR A 695 -31.34 28.22 -31.13
C TYR A 695 -31.81 26.83 -31.56
N LEU A 696 -32.70 26.20 -30.79
CA LEU A 696 -33.21 24.87 -31.08
C LEU A 696 -34.44 24.87 -31.99
N SER A 697 -35.05 26.02 -32.26
CA SER A 697 -36.40 26.16 -32.84
C SER A 697 -36.62 25.35 -34.13
N PRO A 698 -37.86 24.99 -34.50
CA PRO A 698 -38.14 24.22 -35.72
C PRO A 698 -37.69 24.92 -37.02
N CYS A 699 -37.46 26.24 -36.96
CA CYS A 699 -36.89 27.06 -38.02
C CYS A 699 -35.38 26.82 -38.21
N THR A 700 -34.66 26.54 -37.12
CA THR A 700 -33.21 26.29 -37.10
C THR A 700 -32.90 24.80 -37.25
N LEU A 701 -33.53 23.94 -36.44
CA LEU A 701 -33.30 22.50 -36.39
C LEU A 701 -34.56 21.73 -36.77
N ARG A 702 -34.82 21.65 -38.07
CA ARG A 702 -35.94 20.87 -38.62
C ARG A 702 -35.83 19.40 -38.21
N PHE A 703 -36.94 18.82 -37.76
CA PHE A 703 -37.06 17.46 -37.21
C PHE A 703 -36.39 17.21 -35.84
N MET A 704 -35.90 18.24 -35.14
CA MET A 704 -35.47 18.09 -33.75
C MET A 704 -36.66 17.71 -32.84
N ASN A 705 -36.40 16.90 -31.81
CA ASN A 705 -37.39 16.59 -30.79
C ASN A 705 -37.37 17.68 -29.71
N PHE A 706 -38.52 18.32 -29.47
CA PHE A 706 -38.67 19.39 -28.47
C PHE A 706 -39.11 18.88 -27.10
N LEU A 707 -39.32 17.57 -26.91
CA LEU A 707 -39.64 17.00 -25.61
C LEU A 707 -38.41 17.00 -24.68
N VAL A 708 -38.51 17.75 -23.60
CA VAL A 708 -37.47 17.94 -22.56
C VAL A 708 -37.97 17.51 -21.18
N GLY A 709 -37.04 17.37 -20.23
CA GLY A 709 -37.31 17.05 -18.83
C GLY A 709 -37.62 18.26 -17.95
N ASP A 710 -37.46 18.06 -16.64
CA ASP A 710 -37.40 19.18 -15.68
C ASP A 710 -36.13 19.99 -15.97
N ASN A 711 -36.15 21.32 -15.72
CA ASN A 711 -35.03 22.23 -16.00
C ASN A 711 -34.48 22.16 -17.45
N ASP A 712 -35.33 21.77 -18.40
CA ASP A 712 -35.05 21.59 -19.83
C ASP A 712 -33.96 20.56 -20.15
N ILE A 713 -33.70 19.62 -19.21
CA ILE A 713 -32.73 18.53 -19.36
C ILE A 713 -33.09 17.60 -20.53
N THR A 714 -32.10 17.28 -21.36
CA THR A 714 -32.20 16.36 -22.49
C THR A 714 -31.69 14.95 -22.15
N ALA A 715 -32.00 13.96 -22.98
CA ALA A 715 -31.30 12.66 -22.98
C ALA A 715 -30.38 12.56 -24.20
N ASP A 716 -29.14 12.13 -23.95
CA ASP A 716 -28.16 11.76 -24.96
C ASP A 716 -27.98 10.24 -25.01
N LYS A 717 -27.58 9.72 -26.17
CA LYS A 717 -27.25 8.31 -26.40
C LYS A 717 -25.99 8.28 -27.24
N ASP A 718 -24.95 7.56 -26.79
CA ASP A 718 -23.66 7.52 -27.48
C ASP A 718 -23.84 7.19 -28.97
N TYR A 719 -23.56 8.17 -29.83
CA TYR A 719 -23.70 8.04 -31.27
C TYR A 719 -22.83 6.89 -31.82
N LYS A 720 -21.74 6.53 -31.14
CA LYS A 720 -20.91 5.36 -31.51
C LYS A 720 -21.69 4.07 -31.33
N HIS A 721 -22.57 3.98 -30.34
CA HIS A 721 -23.50 2.85 -30.18
C HIS A 721 -24.55 2.84 -31.30
N VAL A 722 -24.99 4.00 -31.80
CA VAL A 722 -25.87 4.09 -32.98
C VAL A 722 -25.15 3.62 -34.25
N PHE A 723 -23.92 4.11 -34.54
CA PHE A 723 -23.15 3.68 -35.71
C PHE A 723 -22.74 2.20 -35.65
N LYS A 724 -22.39 1.66 -34.47
CA LYS A 724 -22.21 0.22 -34.26
C LYS A 724 -23.49 -0.55 -34.60
N ARG A 725 -24.66 -0.10 -34.15
CA ARG A 725 -25.96 -0.73 -34.48
C ARG A 725 -26.23 -0.67 -35.99
N LEU A 726 -25.90 0.43 -36.67
CA LEU A 726 -26.06 0.60 -38.12
C LEU A 726 -25.16 -0.33 -38.94
N ARG A 727 -23.86 -0.43 -38.64
CA ARG A 727 -22.97 -1.46 -39.26
C ARG A 727 -23.49 -2.87 -39.00
N ASN A 728 -23.93 -3.16 -37.77
CA ASN A 728 -24.53 -4.46 -37.40
C ASN A 728 -25.93 -4.71 -38.01
N LEU A 729 -26.52 -3.75 -38.72
CA LEU A 729 -27.70 -3.96 -39.57
C LEU A 729 -27.25 -4.30 -41.01
N PHE A 730 -26.37 -3.49 -41.61
CA PHE A 730 -25.84 -3.72 -42.96
C PHE A 730 -25.06 -5.05 -43.15
N ILE A 731 -24.57 -5.67 -42.07
CA ILE A 731 -23.91 -6.99 -42.09
C ILE A 731 -24.91 -8.16 -42.01
N ARG A 732 -26.18 -7.93 -41.62
CA ARG A 732 -27.17 -9.02 -41.50
C ARG A 732 -27.59 -9.54 -42.86
N LEU A 733 -27.65 -10.87 -43.00
CA LEU A 733 -28.17 -11.54 -44.20
C LEU A 733 -29.59 -11.11 -44.59
N CYS A 734 -30.41 -10.65 -43.63
CA CYS A 734 -31.76 -10.12 -43.87
C CYS A 734 -31.79 -8.69 -44.43
N GLY A 735 -30.63 -8.04 -44.66
CA GLY A 735 -30.54 -6.70 -45.20
C GLY A 735 -31.21 -5.60 -44.36
N VAL A 736 -31.42 -4.47 -45.01
CA VAL A 736 -32.15 -3.28 -44.50
C VAL A 736 -32.98 -2.71 -45.65
N SER A 737 -34.29 -2.54 -45.46
CA SER A 737 -35.10 -1.76 -46.42
C SER A 737 -35.02 -0.27 -46.09
N ILE A 738 -34.70 0.55 -47.09
CA ILE A 738 -34.70 2.02 -47.02
C ILE A 738 -35.64 2.52 -48.12
N LEU A 739 -36.75 3.14 -47.71
CA LEU A 739 -37.93 3.33 -48.58
C LEU A 739 -38.30 1.97 -49.20
N ASP A 740 -38.60 1.92 -50.50
CA ASP A 740 -38.97 0.70 -51.22
C ASP A 740 -37.76 -0.14 -51.68
N VAL A 741 -36.51 0.27 -51.37
CA VAL A 741 -35.28 -0.42 -51.78
C VAL A 741 -34.78 -1.33 -50.67
N HIS A 742 -34.68 -2.63 -50.95
CA HIS A 742 -34.13 -3.61 -50.02
C HIS A 742 -32.61 -3.80 -50.24
N ILE A 743 -31.79 -3.33 -49.29
CA ILE A 743 -30.33 -3.35 -49.40
C ILE A 743 -29.76 -4.54 -48.61
N THR A 744 -29.11 -5.47 -49.32
CA THR A 744 -28.47 -6.66 -48.73
C THR A 744 -26.95 -6.48 -48.54
N PRO A 745 -26.28 -7.28 -47.68
CA PRO A 745 -24.83 -7.20 -47.53
C PRO A 745 -24.07 -7.46 -48.85
N THR A 746 -24.57 -8.38 -49.68
CA THR A 746 -23.95 -8.74 -50.97
C THR A 746 -24.02 -7.60 -51.98
N MET A 747 -25.12 -6.83 -52.01
CA MET A 747 -25.22 -5.61 -52.82
C MET A 747 -24.15 -4.59 -52.42
N ILE A 748 -24.02 -4.29 -51.11
CA ILE A 748 -23.02 -3.33 -50.61
C ILE A 748 -21.61 -3.80 -50.95
N GLN A 749 -21.28 -5.07 -50.71
CA GLN A 749 -19.97 -5.61 -51.07
C GLN A 749 -19.69 -5.54 -52.58
N SER A 750 -20.71 -5.74 -53.43
CA SER A 750 -20.54 -5.66 -54.89
C SER A 750 -20.27 -4.23 -55.36
N HIS A 751 -20.89 -3.21 -54.74
CA HIS A 751 -20.56 -1.82 -55.02
C HIS A 751 -19.15 -1.42 -54.55
N LEU A 752 -18.72 -1.90 -53.39
CA LEU A 752 -17.34 -1.70 -52.91
C LEU A 752 -16.31 -2.38 -53.83
N ARG A 753 -16.64 -3.57 -54.38
CA ARG A 753 -15.81 -4.24 -55.41
C ARG A 753 -15.71 -3.42 -56.70
N SER A 754 -16.83 -2.88 -57.21
CA SER A 754 -16.80 -2.07 -58.44
C SER A 754 -16.02 -0.77 -58.27
N GLU A 755 -16.00 -0.19 -57.07
CA GLU A 755 -15.20 0.99 -56.72
C GLU A 755 -13.72 0.65 -56.37
N GLY A 756 -13.30 -0.60 -56.59
CA GLY A 756 -11.90 -1.02 -56.46
C GLY A 756 -11.42 -1.32 -55.03
N HIS A 757 -12.30 -1.40 -54.03
CA HIS A 757 -11.90 -1.88 -52.69
C HIS A 757 -11.50 -3.36 -52.75
N SER A 758 -10.40 -3.71 -52.08
CA SER A 758 -9.89 -5.09 -52.08
C SER A 758 -10.76 -6.05 -51.29
N GLU A 759 -10.81 -7.33 -51.70
CA GLU A 759 -11.54 -8.39 -50.98
C GLU A 759 -11.10 -8.50 -49.51
N ALA A 760 -9.83 -8.26 -49.20
CA ALA A 760 -9.32 -8.29 -47.82
C ALA A 760 -9.95 -7.19 -46.96
N HIS A 761 -10.04 -5.96 -47.50
CA HIS A 761 -10.68 -4.82 -46.85
C HIS A 761 -12.19 -5.03 -46.70
N ILE A 762 -12.87 -5.45 -47.76
CA ILE A 762 -14.31 -5.75 -47.73
C ILE A 762 -14.62 -6.87 -46.73
N HIS A 763 -13.83 -7.95 -46.74
CA HIS A 763 -13.98 -9.02 -45.76
C HIS A 763 -13.77 -8.52 -44.33
N GLU A 764 -12.78 -7.65 -44.07
CA GLU A 764 -12.55 -7.05 -42.76
C GLU A 764 -13.75 -6.21 -42.27
N LEU A 765 -14.28 -5.32 -43.10
CA LEU A 765 -15.45 -4.51 -42.76
C LEU A 765 -16.67 -5.37 -42.40
N PHE A 766 -16.87 -6.47 -43.11
CA PHE A 766 -18.02 -7.37 -42.93
C PHE A 766 -17.77 -8.52 -41.92
N LYS A 767 -16.62 -8.60 -41.24
CA LYS A 767 -16.36 -9.61 -40.19
C LYS A 767 -17.45 -9.56 -39.10
N PRO A 768 -18.27 -10.61 -38.93
CA PRO A 768 -19.41 -10.59 -38.02
C PRO A 768 -19.04 -10.79 -36.55
N ASN A 769 -17.80 -11.19 -36.25
CA ASN A 769 -17.35 -11.49 -34.89
C ASN A 769 -16.99 -10.22 -34.11
N ASP A 770 -16.51 -9.17 -34.79
CA ASP A 770 -16.17 -7.89 -34.16
C ASP A 770 -17.32 -6.89 -34.31
N LYS A 771 -18.30 -7.01 -33.40
CA LYS A 771 -19.50 -6.16 -33.35
C LYS A 771 -19.32 -4.89 -32.51
N GLN A 772 -18.20 -4.75 -31.80
CA GLN A 772 -17.94 -3.66 -30.86
C GLN A 772 -16.92 -2.62 -31.37
N ASN A 773 -16.18 -2.93 -32.42
CA ASN A 773 -15.26 -2.00 -33.05
C ASN A 773 -15.97 -0.86 -33.78
N VAL A 774 -15.77 0.35 -33.25
CA VAL A 774 -16.32 1.62 -33.75
C VAL A 774 -15.60 2.07 -35.03
N GLU A 775 -14.30 1.79 -35.17
CA GLU A 775 -13.50 2.19 -36.33
C GLU A 775 -13.96 1.47 -37.60
N LEU A 776 -14.25 0.17 -37.53
CA LEU A 776 -14.84 -0.60 -38.64
C LEU A 776 -16.25 -0.09 -39.02
N ALA A 777 -17.01 0.44 -38.06
CA ALA A 777 -18.29 1.09 -38.36
C ALA A 777 -18.09 2.40 -39.13
N TYR A 778 -17.15 3.25 -38.72
CA TYR A 778 -16.82 4.47 -39.46
C TYR A 778 -16.22 4.21 -40.84
N LYS A 779 -15.31 3.22 -40.98
CA LYS A 779 -14.75 2.83 -42.28
C LYS A 779 -15.85 2.38 -43.25
N LEU A 780 -16.71 1.44 -42.84
CA LEU A 780 -17.82 0.97 -43.69
C LEU A 780 -18.76 2.10 -44.10
N LEU A 781 -19.14 2.98 -43.17
CA LEU A 781 -20.04 4.11 -43.47
C LEU A 781 -19.37 5.18 -44.36
N LYS A 782 -18.07 5.44 -44.18
CA LYS A 782 -17.28 6.32 -45.04
C LYS A 782 -17.16 5.75 -46.45
N ASP A 783 -16.90 4.46 -46.58
CA ASP A 783 -16.71 3.81 -47.88
C ASP A 783 -18.05 3.77 -48.65
N ILE A 784 -19.18 3.48 -47.97
CA ILE A 784 -20.52 3.63 -48.53
C ILE A 784 -20.81 5.08 -48.96
N TRP A 785 -20.39 6.08 -48.16
CA TRP A 785 -20.54 7.51 -48.49
C TRP A 785 -19.61 7.95 -49.63
N SER A 786 -18.55 7.21 -49.91
CA SER A 786 -17.57 7.50 -50.96
C SER A 786 -17.93 6.86 -52.31
N LEU A 787 -19.00 6.05 -52.36
CA LEU A 787 -19.51 5.52 -53.62
C LEU A 787 -20.02 6.65 -54.53
N PRO A 788 -19.77 6.60 -55.85
CA PRO A 788 -20.20 7.63 -56.78
C PRO A 788 -21.73 7.68 -56.92
N GLU A 789 -22.26 8.85 -57.23
CA GLU A 789 -23.67 8.99 -57.63
C GLU A 789 -23.96 8.14 -58.87
N VAL A 790 -25.12 7.45 -58.86
CA VAL A 790 -25.50 6.55 -59.94
C VAL A 790 -25.80 7.35 -61.21
N SER A 791 -24.89 7.31 -62.18
CA SER A 791 -25.14 7.77 -63.54
C SER A 791 -26.42 7.10 -64.06
N SER A 792 -27.37 7.88 -64.57
CA SER A 792 -28.79 7.51 -64.70
C SER A 792 -29.13 6.40 -65.70
N GLU A 793 -28.14 5.77 -66.33
CA GLU A 793 -28.31 4.66 -67.28
C GLU A 793 -28.11 3.30 -66.60
N LYS A 794 -29.15 2.85 -65.89
CA LYS A 794 -29.31 1.56 -65.18
C LYS A 794 -28.46 1.41 -63.90
N PRO A 795 -29.10 1.42 -62.71
CA PRO A 795 -28.46 0.98 -61.47
C PRO A 795 -28.05 -0.50 -61.56
N GLY A 796 -26.87 -0.86 -61.05
CA GLY A 796 -26.37 -2.24 -61.02
C GLY A 796 -27.29 -3.23 -60.29
N PHE A 797 -28.19 -2.73 -59.43
CA PHE A 797 -29.27 -3.49 -58.79
C PHE A 797 -30.22 -4.22 -59.77
N ALA A 798 -30.24 -3.86 -61.05
CA ALA A 798 -31.06 -4.54 -62.07
C ALA A 798 -30.54 -5.94 -62.49
N HIS A 799 -29.40 -6.39 -61.95
CA HIS A 799 -28.72 -7.63 -62.33
C HIS A 799 -28.25 -8.49 -61.14
N ALA A 800 -28.80 -8.27 -59.93
CA ALA A 800 -28.43 -8.97 -58.69
C ALA A 800 -29.63 -9.70 -58.06
#